data_AF-A0A520CTF7-F1
#
_entry.id   AF-A0A520CTF7-F1
#
_cell.length_a   1.000
_cell.length_b   1.000
_cell.length_c   1.000
_cell.angle_alpha   90.00
_cell.angle_beta   90.00
_cell.angle_gamma   90.00
#
_symmetry.space_group_name_H-M   'P 1'
#
loop_
_entity.id
_entity.type
_entity.pdbx_description
1 polymer ?
#
loop_
_entity_poly.entity_id
_entity_poly.type
_entity_poly.pdbx_seq_one_letter_code
_entity_poly.pdbx_strand_id
1 'polypeptide(L)'
;VRDKADNCIIVCSIENLDPMGVHTGDSITVAPAQTLSDKEYQILRNASLAVLREIGVDTGGSNVQFSINPKDGRMVVIEMNPRVSRSSALASKATGFPIAKVAAKLAVGYTLDELRNEITGGATPASFEPSIDYVVTKIPRFAFEKFPTADSRLTTQMKSVGEVMAMGRTFQESFQKALRGLEVGVDGLNEKTQDREVLEKELGEPGPERIWYVGDAFAMGLSVDEVFALTKIDPWFLVQIEEIVKIELELETQSLDAIDRDTLLALKKKGFSDRRLARHLKTTDTAIRDKRRALGVRPVYKRVDTCAAEFSTNTAYMYSTYEDECEAAPTDNKKIMVLGGGPNRIGQGIEFDYCCVHAALAMREDGYETIMVNCNPETVSTDYDTSDRLYFEPLTLEDVLEIVDKEKPLGVIVQYGGQTPLKLALDLEANGVPIIGTSPDMIDAAEDRERFQQLLHTLGLRQPPNATARAEPEALAKAAELGYPLVVRPSYVLGGRAMEIVHEQRDLERYMREAVKVSNDSPVLLDRFLNDAVECDVDCIRDAEGATLIGGVMEHIEQAGVHSGDSACSLPPYSLSAETIAELKRQSAAMAQALNVVGLMNVQFAIQQKDGKDVIYVLEVNPRASRTVPYVSKATGIQLAKVAARCMAGQSLASQGMTREVTPPYFSVKEAVFPFVKFPGVDTILGPEMKSTGEVMGVGRTFGEAFVKSQLGAGTILPKSGKVFVSVKNNDKPRAVEVAQGLVKLGFELLATKGTAAAFNAAGVPCTVVNKVTEGRPHIVDMIKNQEVALVINTVEERRNAIADSRQIRTSALLARVTTFTTIFGAEAAVEGMRHMDELGVISVQEMHAQLAVQAAG
;
A
#
# COMPACT_ATOMS: atom_id res chain seq x y z
N VAL A 1 11.54 -15.24 23.17
CA VAL A 1 11.43 -16.57 22.50
C VAL A 1 11.73 -17.63 23.54
N ARG A 2 11.02 -18.76 23.51
CA ARG A 2 11.17 -19.87 24.47
C ARG A 2 11.19 -21.22 23.75
N ASP A 3 12.02 -22.14 24.22
CA ASP A 3 12.11 -23.51 23.69
C ASP A 3 11.72 -24.59 24.71
N LYS A 4 11.65 -25.84 24.22
CA LYS A 4 11.22 -27.02 24.99
C LYS A 4 12.11 -27.34 26.20
N ALA A 5 13.33 -26.79 26.25
CA ALA A 5 14.28 -26.97 27.36
C ALA A 5 14.16 -25.85 28.40
N ASP A 6 13.14 -24.98 28.28
CA ASP A 6 12.93 -23.78 29.07
C ASP A 6 14.01 -22.70 28.89
N ASN A 7 14.84 -22.79 27.85
CA ASN A 7 15.68 -21.66 27.47
C ASN A 7 14.77 -20.52 27.02
N CYS A 8 15.01 -19.31 27.54
CA CYS A 8 14.16 -18.17 27.24
C CYS A 8 14.99 -16.89 27.14
N ILE A 9 14.74 -16.13 26.07
CA ILE A 9 15.51 -14.93 25.69
C ILE A 9 14.57 -13.78 25.33
N ILE A 10 15.00 -12.55 25.64
CA ILE A 10 14.44 -11.32 25.09
C ILE A 10 15.18 -10.99 23.80
N VAL A 11 14.49 -11.07 22.65
CA VAL A 11 15.10 -10.74 21.36
C VAL A 11 15.20 -9.23 21.18
N CYS A 12 14.21 -8.48 21.64
CA CYS A 12 14.16 -7.03 21.50
C CYS A 12 13.28 -6.42 22.59
N SER A 13 13.64 -5.23 23.06
CA SER A 13 12.77 -4.33 23.80
C SER A 13 12.36 -3.16 22.91
N ILE A 14 11.14 -2.67 23.08
CA ILE A 14 10.59 -1.58 22.28
C ILE A 14 9.94 -0.59 23.25
N GLU A 15 10.30 0.68 23.13
CA GLU A 15 9.66 1.78 23.86
C GLU A 15 8.77 2.59 22.92
N ASN A 16 7.58 2.95 23.39
CA ASN A 16 6.64 3.73 22.59
C ASN A 16 6.86 5.22 22.89
N LEU A 17 7.03 6.03 21.84
CA LEU A 17 7.07 7.48 21.98
C LEU A 17 5.68 8.01 22.32
N ASP A 18 4.65 7.52 21.61
CA ASP A 18 3.26 7.80 21.97
C ASP A 18 2.85 6.96 23.19
N PRO A 19 2.40 7.59 24.29
CA PRO A 19 2.13 6.90 25.55
C PRO A 19 0.86 6.05 25.51
N MET A 20 0.66 5.24 26.56
CA MET A 20 -0.52 4.40 26.75
C MET A 20 -1.84 5.17 26.50
N GLY A 21 -2.68 4.60 25.64
CA GLY A 21 -3.91 5.23 25.12
C GLY A 21 -3.95 5.25 23.60
N VAL A 22 -2.77 5.26 22.96
CA VAL A 22 -2.58 4.99 21.53
C VAL A 22 -2.13 3.54 21.35
N HIS A 23 -2.75 2.82 20.42
CA HIS A 23 -2.38 1.44 20.11
C HIS A 23 -0.94 1.37 19.58
N THR A 24 -0.14 0.37 19.99
CA THR A 24 1.27 0.23 19.59
C THR A 24 1.51 0.27 18.07
N GLY A 25 0.56 -0.28 17.29
CA GLY A 25 0.56 -0.21 15.83
C GLY A 25 0.36 1.21 15.26
N ASP A 26 -0.35 2.09 15.97
CA ASP A 26 -0.55 3.51 15.62
C ASP A 26 0.44 4.45 16.32
N SER A 27 1.30 3.92 17.19
CA SER A 27 2.36 4.69 17.84
C SER A 27 3.64 4.75 17.00
N ILE A 28 4.37 5.85 17.14
CA ILE A 28 5.82 5.90 16.93
C ILE A 28 6.48 5.07 18.03
N THR A 29 7.41 4.21 17.64
CA THR A 29 8.13 3.34 18.57
C THR A 29 9.62 3.28 18.26
N VAL A 30 10.43 3.02 19.28
CA VAL A 30 11.88 2.92 19.15
C VAL A 30 12.41 1.62 19.74
N ALA A 31 13.50 1.11 19.18
CA ALA A 31 14.29 0.02 19.76
C ALA A 31 15.77 0.42 19.88
N PRO A 32 16.44 0.10 21.00
CA PRO A 32 15.90 -0.57 22.19
C PRO A 32 15.05 0.36 23.06
N ALA A 33 14.60 -0.10 24.23
CA ALA A 33 14.09 0.80 25.27
C ALA A 33 15.18 1.79 25.74
N GLN A 34 14.81 3.05 26.00
CA GLN A 34 15.69 4.18 26.24
C GLN A 34 15.64 4.68 27.70
N THR A 35 14.45 4.72 28.30
CA THR A 35 14.22 5.46 29.57
C THR A 35 14.12 4.57 30.81
N LEU A 36 14.36 3.26 30.67
CA LEU A 36 14.40 2.34 31.81
C LEU A 36 15.80 2.24 32.40
N SER A 37 15.89 2.30 33.73
CA SER A 37 17.09 1.83 34.41
C SER A 37 17.27 0.33 34.17
N ASP A 38 18.51 -0.16 34.24
CA ASP A 38 18.76 -1.62 34.13
C ASP A 38 17.92 -2.40 35.15
N LYS A 39 17.72 -1.89 36.37
CA LYS A 39 16.88 -2.55 37.38
C LYS A 39 15.43 -2.71 36.91
N GLU A 40 14.84 -1.67 36.34
CA GLU A 40 13.47 -1.73 35.79
C GLU A 40 13.41 -2.64 34.58
N TYR A 41 14.42 -2.59 33.71
CA TYR A 41 14.56 -3.49 32.57
C TYR A 41 14.61 -4.95 32.99
N GLN A 42 15.41 -5.31 34.00
CA GLN A 42 15.48 -6.69 34.51
C GLN A 42 14.14 -7.16 35.10
N ILE A 43 13.38 -6.26 35.74
CA ILE A 43 12.04 -6.57 36.24
C ILE A 43 11.08 -6.85 35.07
N LEU A 44 11.08 -6.01 34.03
CA LEU A 44 10.28 -6.19 32.82
C LEU A 44 10.67 -7.47 32.08
N ARG A 45 11.97 -7.74 31.95
CA ARG A 45 12.53 -8.96 31.37
C ARG A 45 12.01 -10.18 32.12
N ASN A 46 12.20 -10.24 33.43
CA ASN A 46 11.76 -11.38 34.26
C ASN A 46 10.25 -11.61 34.16
N ALA A 47 9.44 -10.54 34.20
CA ALA A 47 8.00 -10.63 34.03
C ALA A 47 7.61 -11.16 32.65
N SER A 48 8.30 -10.75 31.59
CA SER A 48 8.07 -11.26 30.23
C SER A 48 8.27 -12.77 30.16
N LEU A 49 9.38 -13.28 30.71
CA LEU A 49 9.67 -14.72 30.72
C LEU A 49 8.66 -15.48 31.60
N ALA A 50 8.25 -14.92 32.74
CA ALA A 50 7.25 -15.52 33.62
C ALA A 50 5.87 -15.62 32.94
N VAL A 51 5.44 -14.59 32.20
CA VAL A 51 4.18 -14.61 31.44
C VAL A 51 4.20 -15.72 30.37
N LEU A 52 5.30 -15.88 29.62
CA LEU A 52 5.40 -16.96 28.62
C LEU A 52 5.29 -18.35 29.27
N ARG A 53 5.93 -18.55 30.42
CA ARG A 53 5.88 -19.81 31.18
C ARG A 53 4.47 -20.09 31.68
N GLU A 54 3.80 -19.11 32.28
CA GLU A 54 2.45 -19.28 32.83
C GLU A 54 1.41 -19.56 31.74
N ILE A 55 1.52 -18.88 30.59
CA ILE A 55 0.61 -19.11 29.45
C ILE A 55 0.91 -20.44 28.74
N GLY A 56 2.08 -21.04 28.97
CA GLY A 56 2.46 -22.33 28.37
C GLY A 56 2.96 -22.21 26.93
N VAL A 57 3.60 -21.10 26.56
CA VAL A 57 4.30 -21.01 25.26
C VAL A 57 5.68 -21.65 25.41
N ASP A 58 5.74 -22.96 25.17
CA ASP A 58 6.96 -23.77 25.35
C ASP A 58 7.86 -23.82 24.10
N THR A 59 7.37 -23.54 22.90
CA THR A 59 8.14 -23.77 21.64
C THR A 59 7.92 -22.68 20.59
N GLY A 60 8.25 -21.43 20.91
CA GLY A 60 8.06 -20.34 19.95
C GLY A 60 8.34 -18.92 20.45
N GLY A 61 7.92 -17.96 19.63
CA GLY A 61 7.99 -16.52 19.93
C GLY A 61 6.64 -15.97 20.36
N SER A 62 6.67 -15.02 21.30
CA SER A 62 5.51 -14.24 21.76
C SER A 62 5.92 -12.80 21.98
N ASN A 63 4.95 -11.90 21.93
CA ASN A 63 5.09 -10.49 22.33
C ASN A 63 4.36 -10.28 23.66
N VAL A 64 4.98 -9.59 24.62
CA VAL A 64 4.37 -9.20 25.91
C VAL A 64 4.41 -7.68 26.00
N GLN A 65 3.29 -7.07 26.39
CA GLN A 65 3.16 -5.61 26.50
C GLN A 65 3.01 -5.19 27.95
N PHE A 66 3.60 -4.04 28.28
CA PHE A 66 3.61 -3.47 29.62
C PHE A 66 3.25 -2.00 29.59
N SER A 67 2.69 -1.51 30.68
CA SER A 67 2.62 -0.09 31.01
C SER A 67 3.50 0.17 32.23
N ILE A 68 4.28 1.25 32.21
CA ILE A 68 5.15 1.67 33.29
C ILE A 68 4.75 3.08 33.70
N ASN A 69 4.50 3.29 34.99
CA ASN A 69 4.25 4.62 35.52
C ASN A 69 5.59 5.38 35.67
N PRO A 70 5.82 6.48 34.93
CA PRO A 70 7.11 7.17 34.93
C PRO A 70 7.44 7.84 36.27
N LYS A 71 6.47 7.97 37.20
CA LYS A 71 6.69 8.61 38.50
C LYS A 71 7.35 7.70 39.54
N ASP A 72 7.05 6.40 39.48
CA ASP A 72 7.40 5.45 40.55
C ASP A 72 7.87 4.08 40.03
N GLY A 73 7.94 3.89 38.71
CA GLY A 73 8.36 2.64 38.08
C GLY A 73 7.32 1.51 38.20
N ARG A 74 6.08 1.79 38.63
CA ARG A 74 5.04 0.77 38.75
C ARG A 74 4.75 0.15 37.38
N MET A 75 5.02 -1.14 37.25
CA MET A 75 4.79 -1.92 36.03
C MET A 75 3.46 -2.67 36.08
N VAL A 76 2.75 -2.69 34.95
CA VAL A 76 1.50 -3.45 34.74
C VAL A 76 1.60 -4.22 33.43
N VAL A 77 1.34 -5.54 33.47
CA VAL A 77 1.19 -6.36 32.25
C VAL A 77 -0.13 -5.99 31.57
N ILE A 78 -0.08 -5.68 30.27
CA ILE A 78 -1.26 -5.28 29.49
C ILE A 78 -1.85 -6.49 28.76
N GLU A 79 -1.05 -7.14 27.92
CA GLU A 79 -1.45 -8.32 27.17
C GLU A 79 -0.23 -9.16 26.79
N MET A 80 -0.48 -10.38 26.31
CA MET A 80 0.50 -11.16 25.59
C MET A 80 -0.12 -11.76 24.33
N ASN A 81 0.67 -11.81 23.26
CA ASN A 81 0.28 -12.35 21.98
C ASN A 81 1.06 -13.66 21.75
N PRO A 82 0.42 -14.85 21.82
CA PRO A 82 1.10 -16.16 21.74
C PRO A 82 1.40 -16.57 20.30
N ARG A 83 2.02 -15.65 19.54
CA ARG A 83 2.35 -15.80 18.12
C ARG A 83 3.34 -14.71 17.69
N VAL A 84 3.84 -14.84 16.47
CA VAL A 84 4.44 -13.71 15.75
C VAL A 84 3.44 -12.57 15.56
N SER A 85 3.94 -11.35 15.54
CA SER A 85 3.21 -10.09 15.42
C SER A 85 3.96 -9.10 14.53
N ARG A 86 3.32 -7.97 14.19
CA ARG A 86 4.03 -6.83 13.57
C ARG A 86 5.26 -6.40 14.36
N SER A 87 5.15 -6.39 15.70
CA SER A 87 6.28 -6.06 16.57
C SER A 87 7.38 -7.11 16.50
N SER A 88 7.07 -8.38 16.24
CA SER A 88 8.10 -9.39 16.00
C SER A 88 8.77 -9.23 14.63
N ALA A 89 8.05 -8.78 13.59
CA ALA A 89 8.64 -8.45 12.30
C ALA A 89 9.58 -7.24 12.45
N LEU A 90 9.10 -6.16 13.07
CA LEU A 90 9.88 -4.98 13.44
C LEU A 90 11.13 -5.37 14.25
N ALA A 91 10.99 -6.17 15.31
CA ALA A 91 12.11 -6.64 16.12
C ALA A 91 13.12 -7.48 15.32
N SER A 92 12.63 -8.32 14.40
CA SER A 92 13.52 -9.13 13.55
C SER A 92 14.36 -8.25 12.63
N LYS A 93 13.75 -7.20 12.04
CA LYS A 93 14.49 -6.23 11.23
C LYS A 93 15.41 -5.36 12.08
N ALA A 94 14.93 -4.88 13.22
CA ALA A 94 15.72 -4.04 14.12
C ALA A 94 17.00 -4.73 14.60
N THR A 95 16.93 -6.03 14.88
CA THR A 95 18.06 -6.77 15.49
C THR A 95 18.86 -7.60 14.51
N GLY A 96 18.26 -8.02 13.38
CA GLY A 96 18.82 -9.04 12.50
C GLY A 96 18.48 -10.49 12.93
N PHE A 97 17.79 -10.67 14.07
CA PHE A 97 17.40 -12.00 14.57
C PHE A 97 16.09 -12.48 13.92
N PRO A 98 16.07 -13.61 13.17
CA PRO A 98 14.89 -14.02 12.40
C PRO A 98 13.86 -14.78 13.26
N ILE A 99 13.05 -14.05 14.05
CA ILE A 99 12.16 -14.63 15.07
C ILE A 99 11.24 -15.71 14.50
N ALA A 100 10.60 -15.48 13.36
CA ALA A 100 9.67 -16.44 12.76
C ALA A 100 10.37 -17.72 12.30
N LYS A 101 11.57 -17.60 11.71
CA LYS A 101 12.40 -18.73 11.23
C LYS A 101 12.87 -19.59 12.41
N VAL A 102 13.31 -18.95 13.49
CA VAL A 102 13.68 -19.62 14.74
C VAL A 102 12.47 -20.29 15.37
N ALA A 103 11.35 -19.57 15.55
CA ALA A 103 10.14 -20.10 16.16
C ALA A 103 9.59 -21.33 15.41
N ALA A 104 9.64 -21.33 14.07
CA ALA A 104 9.25 -22.49 13.27
C ALA A 104 10.12 -23.74 13.54
N LYS A 105 11.43 -23.56 13.71
CA LYS A 105 12.35 -24.66 14.07
C LYS A 105 12.10 -25.15 15.50
N LEU A 106 11.86 -24.25 16.45
CA LEU A 106 11.52 -24.63 17.83
C LEU A 106 10.21 -25.44 17.91
N ALA A 107 9.21 -25.08 17.10
CA ALA A 107 7.92 -25.77 17.06
C ALA A 107 8.01 -27.24 16.62
N VAL A 108 9.07 -27.62 15.87
CA VAL A 108 9.34 -29.01 15.48
C VAL A 108 10.40 -29.68 16.37
N GLY A 109 10.68 -29.08 17.53
CA GLY A 109 11.43 -29.71 18.61
C GLY A 109 12.91 -29.35 18.68
N TYR A 110 13.41 -28.35 17.94
CA TYR A 110 14.75 -27.81 18.19
C TYR A 110 14.80 -27.02 19.51
N THR A 111 15.98 -26.86 20.09
CA THR A 111 16.28 -25.88 21.14
C THR A 111 17.12 -24.71 20.60
N LEU A 112 17.14 -23.58 21.30
CA LEU A 112 17.83 -22.37 20.87
C LEU A 112 19.34 -22.56 20.72
N ASP A 113 19.95 -23.40 21.56
CA ASP A 113 21.38 -23.73 21.54
C ASP A 113 21.78 -24.66 20.38
N GLU A 114 20.83 -25.44 19.84
CA GLU A 114 21.03 -26.25 18.64
C GLU A 114 21.02 -25.40 17.35
N LEU A 115 20.36 -24.24 17.40
CA LEU A 115 20.23 -23.34 16.26
C LEU A 115 21.41 -22.37 16.19
N ARG A 116 21.84 -22.06 14.97
CA ARG A 116 22.91 -21.11 14.68
C ARG A 116 22.35 -19.74 14.34
N ASN A 117 23.03 -18.68 14.78
CA ASN A 117 22.73 -17.31 14.38
C ASN A 117 23.24 -17.06 12.95
N GLU A 118 22.33 -16.81 12.02
CA GLU A 118 22.64 -16.78 10.59
C GLU A 118 23.48 -15.55 10.20
N ILE A 119 23.25 -14.40 10.85
CA ILE A 119 23.93 -13.14 10.50
C ILE A 119 25.43 -13.16 10.86
N THR A 120 25.81 -13.86 11.93
CA THR A 120 27.22 -14.06 12.33
C THR A 120 27.86 -15.25 11.60
N GLY A 121 27.27 -15.70 10.49
CA GLY A 121 27.76 -16.85 9.71
C GLY A 121 27.67 -18.17 10.47
N GLY A 122 26.82 -18.26 11.50
CA GLY A 122 26.68 -19.42 12.36
C GLY A 122 27.76 -19.58 13.44
N ALA A 123 28.58 -18.54 13.65
CA ALA A 123 29.61 -18.56 14.70
C ALA A 123 29.01 -18.62 16.12
N THR A 124 27.86 -17.98 16.33
CA THR A 124 27.13 -17.96 17.60
C THR A 124 25.83 -18.77 17.55
N PRO A 125 25.32 -19.27 18.68
CA PRO A 125 24.01 -19.95 18.71
C PRO A 125 22.87 -18.93 18.64
N ALA A 126 21.63 -19.40 18.47
CA ALA A 126 20.43 -18.55 18.59
C ALA A 126 20.01 -18.30 20.05
N SER A 127 20.66 -18.96 21.02
CA SER A 127 20.41 -18.82 22.47
C SER A 127 21.14 -17.62 23.09
N PHE A 128 20.84 -16.41 22.59
CA PHE A 128 21.40 -15.16 23.11
C PHE A 128 20.36 -14.03 23.04
N GLU A 129 20.58 -12.94 23.77
CA GLU A 129 19.81 -11.71 23.65
C GLU A 129 20.59 -10.74 22.76
N PRO A 130 20.05 -10.30 21.61
CA PRO A 130 20.73 -9.35 20.74
C PRO A 130 21.08 -8.05 21.44
N SER A 131 22.23 -7.50 21.08
CA SER A 131 22.63 -6.13 21.40
C SER A 131 22.80 -5.35 20.11
N ILE A 132 22.31 -4.11 20.10
CA ILE A 132 22.39 -3.21 18.96
C ILE A 132 23.11 -1.93 19.37
N ASP A 133 23.97 -1.43 18.51
CA ASP A 133 24.77 -0.22 18.70
C ASP A 133 24.19 0.97 17.91
N TYR A 134 22.90 0.91 17.61
CA TYR A 134 22.12 1.92 16.92
C TYR A 134 20.71 2.02 17.51
N VAL A 135 20.00 3.08 17.14
CA VAL A 135 18.59 3.30 17.44
C VAL A 135 17.78 3.01 16.19
N VAL A 136 16.68 2.28 16.39
CA VAL A 136 15.68 2.01 15.36
C VAL A 136 14.43 2.81 15.69
N THR A 137 13.86 3.49 14.70
CA THR A 137 12.60 4.22 14.85
C THR A 137 11.59 3.72 13.84
N LYS A 138 10.39 3.38 14.31
CA LYS A 138 9.23 3.06 13.48
C LYS A 138 8.19 4.17 13.55
N ILE A 139 7.64 4.57 12.41
CA ILE A 139 6.55 5.54 12.30
C ILE A 139 5.39 4.92 11.51
N PRO A 140 4.13 4.97 12.00
CA PRO A 140 2.99 4.45 11.29
C PRO A 140 2.57 5.34 10.12
N ARG A 141 2.07 4.72 9.05
CA ARG A 141 1.49 5.37 7.88
C ARG A 141 -0.04 5.28 7.95
N PHE A 142 -0.71 6.43 7.86
CA PHE A 142 -2.18 6.53 7.88
C PHE A 142 -2.73 6.94 6.52
N ALA A 143 -4.01 6.72 6.24
CA ALA A 143 -4.65 7.13 4.98
C ALA A 143 -6.01 7.82 5.19
N PHE A 144 -6.11 8.69 6.21
CA PHE A 144 -7.37 9.36 6.57
C PHE A 144 -7.90 10.28 5.48
N GLU A 145 -7.05 10.77 4.57
CA GLU A 145 -7.46 11.53 3.40
C GLU A 145 -8.44 10.76 2.49
N LYS A 146 -8.41 9.42 2.51
CA LYS A 146 -9.34 8.54 1.78
C LYS A 146 -10.65 8.29 2.53
N PHE A 147 -10.71 8.69 3.80
CA PHE A 147 -11.86 8.51 4.69
C PHE A 147 -12.19 9.82 5.42
N PRO A 148 -12.58 10.89 4.70
CA PRO A 148 -12.74 12.24 5.29
C PRO A 148 -13.83 12.34 6.37
N THR A 149 -14.70 11.33 6.49
CA THR A 149 -15.73 11.26 7.53
C THR A 149 -15.35 10.36 8.71
N ALA A 150 -14.19 9.71 8.65
CA ALA A 150 -13.65 8.93 9.76
C ALA A 150 -13.12 9.86 10.84
N ASP A 151 -13.28 9.42 12.10
CA ASP A 151 -12.56 10.04 13.20
C ASP A 151 -11.05 9.74 13.08
N SER A 152 -10.25 10.77 12.86
CA SER A 152 -8.80 10.68 12.68
C SER A 152 -8.02 10.58 13.99
N ARG A 153 -8.67 10.69 15.15
CA ARG A 153 -7.98 10.59 16.45
C ARG A 153 -7.49 9.18 16.69
N LEU A 154 -6.25 9.07 17.17
CA LEU A 154 -5.59 7.81 17.50
C LEU A 154 -6.10 7.32 18.86
N THR A 155 -6.31 6.01 18.95
CA THR A 155 -6.92 5.37 20.12
C THR A 155 -6.38 3.94 20.25
N THR A 156 -6.99 3.11 21.08
CA THR A 156 -6.60 1.71 21.29
C THR A 156 -7.00 0.80 20.13
N GLN A 157 -7.85 1.26 19.21
CA GLN A 157 -8.13 0.58 17.93
C GLN A 157 -7.23 1.16 16.84
N MET A 158 -6.40 0.28 16.26
CA MET A 158 -5.47 0.64 15.18
C MET A 158 -6.18 1.12 13.91
N LYS A 159 -5.67 2.20 13.31
CA LYS A 159 -6.16 2.85 12.08
C LYS A 159 -5.08 3.06 11.01
N SER A 160 -3.80 2.84 11.33
CA SER A 160 -2.70 2.85 10.35
C SER A 160 -2.83 1.72 9.31
N VAL A 161 -2.29 1.97 8.13
CA VAL A 161 -2.33 1.08 6.95
C VAL A 161 -0.97 0.51 6.58
N GLY A 162 0.09 0.92 7.27
CA GLY A 162 1.46 0.44 7.12
C GLY A 162 2.40 1.16 8.07
N GLU A 163 3.70 0.93 7.92
CA GLU A 163 4.74 1.52 8.76
C GLU A 163 6.07 1.64 8.02
N VAL A 164 6.85 2.65 8.39
CA VAL A 164 8.25 2.82 7.96
C VAL A 164 9.15 2.56 9.15
N MET A 165 10.32 1.98 8.90
CA MET A 165 11.40 1.87 9.88
C MET A 165 12.64 2.59 9.37
N ALA A 166 13.43 3.14 10.28
CA ALA A 166 14.77 3.62 9.98
C ALA A 166 15.74 3.27 11.10
N MET A 167 17.03 3.28 10.77
CA MET A 167 18.13 3.08 11.70
C MET A 167 19.07 4.28 11.67
N GLY A 168 19.57 4.69 12.82
CA GLY A 168 20.59 5.73 12.96
C GLY A 168 21.41 5.50 14.23
N ARG A 169 22.63 6.04 14.28
CA ARG A 169 23.51 5.92 15.46
C ARG A 169 23.01 6.74 16.65
N THR A 170 22.08 7.65 16.39
CA THR A 170 21.39 8.44 17.41
C THR A 170 19.88 8.41 17.16
N PHE A 171 19.09 8.73 18.19
CA PHE A 171 17.65 8.87 18.04
C PHE A 171 17.29 9.95 17.01
N GLN A 172 17.94 11.12 17.04
CA GLN A 172 17.67 12.20 16.09
C GLN A 172 17.89 11.75 14.64
N GLU A 173 19.00 11.04 14.37
CA GLU A 173 19.27 10.51 13.03
C GLU A 173 18.22 9.50 12.58
N SER A 174 17.94 8.51 13.43
CA SER A 174 16.93 7.47 13.15
C SER A 174 15.54 8.06 12.94
N PHE A 175 15.15 9.01 13.79
CA PHE A 175 13.86 9.68 13.75
C PHE A 175 13.67 10.53 12.48
N GLN A 176 14.66 11.35 12.11
CA GLN A 176 14.57 12.16 10.88
C GLN A 176 14.61 11.29 9.61
N LYS A 177 15.35 10.16 9.62
CA LYS A 177 15.30 9.16 8.55
C LYS A 177 13.91 8.55 8.40
N ALA A 178 13.28 8.17 9.51
CA ALA A 178 11.93 7.61 9.49
C ALA A 178 10.90 8.63 8.97
N LEU A 179 11.01 9.92 9.36
CA LEU A 179 10.12 10.98 8.88
C LEU A 179 10.21 11.16 7.36
N ARG A 180 11.41 11.28 6.79
CA ARG A 180 11.57 11.46 5.35
C ARG A 180 11.26 10.21 4.53
N GLY A 181 11.40 9.03 5.13
CA GLY A 181 11.02 7.74 4.52
C GLY A 181 9.53 7.40 4.60
N LEU A 182 8.70 8.26 5.21
CA LEU A 182 7.29 7.98 5.48
C LEU A 182 6.38 8.11 4.24
N GLU A 183 6.88 8.67 3.13
CA GLU A 183 6.14 8.83 1.87
C GLU A 183 4.85 9.67 2.05
N VAL A 184 4.96 10.75 2.82
CA VAL A 184 3.90 11.77 3.03
C VAL A 184 4.31 13.16 2.55
N GLY A 185 5.46 13.29 1.87
CA GLY A 185 5.94 14.57 1.32
C GLY A 185 6.54 15.51 2.36
N VAL A 186 7.05 14.96 3.47
CA VAL A 186 7.75 15.70 4.52
C VAL A 186 9.21 15.27 4.57
N ASP A 187 10.09 16.19 4.92
CA ASP A 187 11.54 15.98 4.93
C ASP A 187 12.14 16.16 6.35
N GLY A 188 11.27 16.30 7.36
CA GLY A 188 11.59 16.60 8.76
C GLY A 188 10.35 17.06 9.55
N LEU A 189 10.56 17.91 10.56
CA LEU A 189 9.50 18.53 11.37
C LEU A 189 8.85 19.71 10.62
N ASN A 190 8.14 19.41 9.53
CA ASN A 190 7.46 20.43 8.72
C ASN A 190 6.38 21.17 9.53
N GLU A 191 6.39 22.50 9.45
CA GLU A 191 5.44 23.38 10.15
C GLU A 191 3.99 23.12 9.72
N LYS A 192 3.07 23.03 10.69
CA LYS A 192 1.63 22.81 10.44
C LYS A 192 0.77 24.01 10.81
N THR A 193 1.06 24.67 11.93
CA THR A 193 0.27 25.80 12.44
C THR A 193 1.11 26.75 13.29
N GLN A 194 0.68 28.01 13.35
CA GLN A 194 1.15 29.00 14.32
C GLN A 194 0.05 29.38 15.33
N ASP A 195 -1.12 28.75 15.22
CA ASP A 195 -2.25 28.97 16.12
C ASP A 195 -2.10 28.10 17.38
N ARG A 196 -1.97 28.77 18.53
CA ARG A 196 -1.79 28.13 19.83
C ARG A 196 -2.98 27.28 20.26
N GLU A 197 -4.22 27.68 19.94
CA GLU A 197 -5.41 26.90 20.32
C GLU A 197 -5.47 25.57 19.55
N VAL A 198 -5.13 25.63 18.25
CA VAL A 198 -5.02 24.42 17.41
C VAL A 198 -3.91 23.51 17.95
N LEU A 199 -2.78 24.10 18.32
CA LEU A 199 -1.63 23.36 18.83
C LEU A 199 -1.94 22.63 20.14
N GLU A 200 -2.52 23.31 21.14
CA GLU A 200 -2.88 22.70 22.43
C GLU A 200 -3.86 21.53 22.24
N LYS A 201 -4.80 21.66 21.30
CA LYS A 201 -5.73 20.59 20.95
C LYS A 201 -5.02 19.39 20.30
N GLU A 202 -4.20 19.61 19.27
CA GLU A 202 -3.54 18.53 18.53
C GLU A 202 -2.46 17.80 19.36
N LEU A 203 -1.87 18.49 20.35
CA LEU A 203 -0.98 17.87 21.33
C LEU A 203 -1.74 17.02 22.36
N GLY A 204 -2.88 17.51 22.84
CA GLY A 204 -3.70 16.84 23.86
C GLY A 204 -4.55 15.66 23.32
N GLU A 205 -4.98 15.73 22.07
CA GLU A 205 -5.79 14.70 21.40
C GLU A 205 -5.01 14.07 20.24
N PRO A 206 -4.33 12.93 20.44
CA PRO A 206 -3.38 12.39 19.45
C PRO A 206 -4.04 12.15 18.09
N GLY A 207 -3.50 12.80 17.07
CA GLY A 207 -3.80 12.55 15.65
C GLY A 207 -2.57 12.02 14.90
N PRO A 208 -2.74 11.61 13.63
CA PRO A 208 -1.65 11.11 12.78
C PRO A 208 -0.53 12.14 12.55
N GLU A 209 -0.82 13.43 12.78
CA GLU A 209 0.10 14.54 12.56
C GLU A 209 0.72 15.11 13.83
N ARG A 210 0.42 14.53 15.02
CA ARG A 210 0.79 15.08 16.34
C ARG A 210 2.29 15.43 16.43
N ILE A 211 3.15 14.60 15.86
CA ILE A 211 4.60 14.79 15.96
C ILE A 211 5.09 16.07 15.28
N TRP A 212 4.41 16.54 14.23
CA TRP A 212 4.72 17.82 13.60
C TRP A 212 4.25 19.00 14.46
N TYR A 213 3.09 18.88 15.10
CA TYR A 213 2.61 19.87 16.09
C TYR A 213 3.53 19.97 17.33
N VAL A 214 4.21 18.89 17.71
CA VAL A 214 5.28 18.96 18.73
C VAL A 214 6.42 19.85 18.24
N GLY A 215 6.80 19.76 16.96
CA GLY A 215 7.78 20.64 16.34
C GLY A 215 7.34 22.11 16.38
N ASP A 216 6.10 22.39 15.97
CA ASP A 216 5.49 23.74 16.02
C ASP A 216 5.52 24.31 17.45
N ALA A 217 5.28 23.47 18.46
CA ALA A 217 5.22 23.90 19.86
C ALA A 217 6.56 24.48 20.32
N PHE A 218 7.65 23.78 19.99
CA PHE A 218 9.00 24.25 20.28
C PHE A 218 9.38 25.46 19.43
N ALA A 219 8.94 25.52 18.16
CA ALA A 219 9.16 26.69 17.32
C ALA A 219 8.49 27.96 17.88
N MET A 220 7.33 27.79 18.52
CA MET A 220 6.59 28.84 19.23
C MET A 220 7.11 29.13 20.65
N GLY A 221 8.16 28.43 21.11
CA GLY A 221 8.80 28.66 22.40
C GLY A 221 8.10 28.04 23.61
N LEU A 222 7.22 27.04 23.42
CA LEU A 222 6.72 26.24 24.54
C LEU A 222 7.85 25.43 25.15
N SER A 223 7.84 25.33 26.48
CA SER A 223 8.80 24.51 27.21
C SER A 223 8.52 23.01 27.07
N VAL A 224 9.55 22.19 27.29
CA VAL A 224 9.41 20.72 27.33
C VAL A 224 8.37 20.28 28.35
N ASP A 225 8.26 20.95 29.50
CA ASP A 225 7.27 20.65 30.53
C ASP A 225 5.83 20.93 30.07
N GLU A 226 5.60 22.02 29.32
CA GLU A 226 4.29 22.33 28.72
C GLU A 226 3.90 21.27 27.68
N VAL A 227 4.83 20.90 26.79
CA VAL A 227 4.58 19.87 25.77
C VAL A 227 4.38 18.49 26.40
N PHE A 228 5.17 18.14 27.42
CA PHE A 228 4.97 16.92 28.21
C PHE A 228 3.60 16.92 28.89
N ALA A 229 3.18 18.05 29.47
CA ALA A 229 1.90 18.15 30.16
C ALA A 229 0.71 17.84 29.24
N LEU A 230 0.80 18.23 27.96
CA LEU A 230 -0.23 17.96 26.95
C LEU A 230 -0.13 16.55 26.37
N THR A 231 1.06 16.12 25.97
CA THR A 231 1.25 14.91 25.15
C THR A 231 1.51 13.64 25.96
N LYS A 232 2.08 13.78 27.16
CA LYS A 232 2.68 12.72 27.98
C LYS A 232 3.80 11.93 27.30
N ILE A 233 4.38 12.44 26.20
CA ILE A 233 5.58 11.88 25.55
C ILE A 233 6.78 12.11 26.46
N ASP A 234 7.58 11.09 26.74
CA ASP A 234 8.68 11.21 27.71
C ASP A 234 9.63 12.38 27.39
N PRO A 235 10.02 13.20 28.39
CA PRO A 235 10.91 14.34 28.20
C PRO A 235 12.22 13.99 27.47
N TRP A 236 12.72 12.76 27.58
CA TRP A 236 13.92 12.31 26.87
C TRP A 236 13.78 12.42 25.34
N PHE A 237 12.60 12.12 24.79
CA PHE A 237 12.34 12.32 23.36
C PHE A 237 12.13 13.80 23.04
N LEU A 238 11.39 14.51 23.89
CA LEU A 238 11.01 15.90 23.67
C LEU A 238 12.22 16.83 23.60
N VAL A 239 13.22 16.70 24.49
CA VAL A 239 14.43 17.54 24.45
C VAL A 239 15.22 17.37 23.15
N GLN A 240 15.21 16.18 22.57
CA GLN A 240 15.91 15.91 21.30
C GLN A 240 15.16 16.47 20.10
N ILE A 241 13.83 16.45 20.14
CA ILE A 241 12.97 17.09 19.13
C ILE A 241 13.10 18.61 19.23
N GLU A 242 13.11 19.16 20.45
CA GLU A 242 13.34 20.59 20.69
C GLU A 242 14.70 21.03 20.14
N GLU A 243 15.76 20.25 20.34
CA GLU A 243 17.08 20.55 19.78
C GLU A 243 17.08 20.59 18.25
N ILE A 244 16.39 19.65 17.59
CA ILE A 244 16.21 19.67 16.12
C ILE A 244 15.57 21.00 15.70
N VAL A 245 14.48 21.41 16.35
CA VAL A 245 13.76 22.64 16.02
C VAL A 245 14.61 23.89 16.29
N LYS A 246 15.36 23.94 17.39
CA LYS A 246 16.28 25.06 17.69
C LYS A 246 17.33 25.22 16.59
N ILE A 247 17.94 24.12 16.15
CA ILE A 247 18.90 24.13 15.04
C ILE A 247 18.25 24.65 13.76
N GLU A 248 17.02 24.22 13.46
CA GLU A 248 16.29 24.69 12.29
C GLU A 248 16.08 26.20 12.30
N LEU A 249 15.62 26.75 13.42
CA LEU A 249 15.44 28.20 13.60
C LEU A 249 16.76 28.98 13.48
N GLU A 250 17.86 28.43 14.00
CA GLU A 250 19.19 29.03 13.86
C GLU A 250 19.65 29.05 12.40
N LEU A 251 19.38 28.00 11.63
CA LEU A 251 19.75 27.90 10.21
C LEU A 251 19.01 28.91 9.32
N GLU A 252 17.78 29.32 9.67
CA GLU A 252 17.01 30.30 8.89
C GLU A 252 17.69 31.69 8.79
N THR A 253 18.61 31.96 9.72
CA THR A 253 19.42 33.19 9.78
C THR A 253 20.77 33.08 9.07
N GLN A 254 21.12 31.88 8.60
CA GLN A 254 22.40 31.58 7.94
C GLN A 254 22.22 31.43 6.43
N SER A 255 23.35 31.43 5.70
CA SER A 255 23.39 31.09 4.28
C SER A 255 24.23 29.83 4.08
N LEU A 256 24.02 29.14 2.95
CA LEU A 256 24.80 27.95 2.63
C LEU A 256 26.30 28.22 2.72
N ASP A 257 26.79 29.37 2.25
CA ASP A 257 28.22 29.71 2.24
C ASP A 257 28.85 29.74 3.64
N ALA A 258 28.09 30.13 4.66
CA ALA A 258 28.55 30.19 6.04
C ALA A 258 28.72 28.81 6.70
N ILE A 259 28.11 27.77 6.13
CA ILE A 259 28.18 26.41 6.67
C ILE A 259 29.51 25.75 6.27
N ASP A 260 30.40 25.54 7.24
CA ASP A 260 31.64 24.80 7.02
C ASP A 260 31.44 23.28 7.06
N ARG A 261 32.53 22.53 6.87
CA ARG A 261 32.52 21.06 6.86
C ARG A 261 31.99 20.48 8.17
N ASP A 262 32.46 21.00 9.29
CA ASP A 262 32.20 20.41 10.60
C ASP A 262 30.77 20.71 11.05
N THR A 263 30.27 21.91 10.76
CA THR A 263 28.85 22.28 10.93
C THR A 263 27.97 21.37 10.07
N LEU A 264 28.29 21.21 8.78
CA LEU A 264 27.50 20.35 7.90
C LEU A 264 27.51 18.90 8.37
N LEU A 265 28.67 18.36 8.76
CA LEU A 265 28.78 17.02 9.31
C LEU A 265 27.95 16.86 10.60
N ALA A 266 27.96 17.85 11.50
CA ALA A 266 27.15 17.82 12.72
C ALA A 266 25.65 17.81 12.41
N LEU A 267 25.19 18.59 11.42
CA LEU A 267 23.80 18.55 10.94
C LEU A 267 23.45 17.18 10.35
N LYS A 268 24.32 16.62 9.51
CA LYS A 268 24.08 15.30 8.91
C LYS A 268 24.08 14.18 9.96
N LYS A 269 24.93 14.23 10.99
CA LYS A 269 24.92 13.32 12.16
C LYS A 269 23.61 13.36 12.96
N LYS A 270 22.87 14.46 12.90
CA LYS A 270 21.54 14.59 13.51
C LYS A 270 20.40 14.15 12.58
N GLY A 271 20.71 13.70 11.36
CA GLY A 271 19.75 13.16 10.39
C GLY A 271 19.11 14.16 9.45
N PHE A 272 19.54 15.43 9.45
CA PHE A 272 19.00 16.45 8.55
C PHE A 272 19.20 16.06 7.08
N SER A 273 18.12 16.02 6.30
CA SER A 273 18.17 15.77 4.86
C SER A 273 18.68 17.00 4.11
N ASP A 274 19.26 16.78 2.93
CA ASP A 274 19.71 17.83 2.01
C ASP A 274 18.52 18.75 1.64
N ARG A 275 17.31 18.18 1.49
CA ARG A 275 16.06 18.95 1.26
C ARG A 275 15.65 19.81 2.45
N ARG A 276 15.76 19.29 3.68
CA ARG A 276 15.42 20.06 4.90
C ARG A 276 16.38 21.22 5.11
N LEU A 277 17.68 20.97 4.92
CA LEU A 277 18.71 22.02 4.98
C LEU A 277 18.49 23.06 3.88
N ALA A 278 18.15 22.63 2.66
CA ALA A 278 17.89 23.54 1.55
C ALA A 278 16.74 24.51 1.83
N ARG A 279 15.65 24.03 2.44
CA ARG A 279 14.51 24.86 2.84
C ARG A 279 14.95 25.97 3.82
N HIS A 280 15.66 25.61 4.88
CA HIS A 280 16.07 26.54 5.93
C HIS A 280 17.15 27.52 5.47
N LEU A 281 18.09 27.05 4.63
CA LEU A 281 19.16 27.88 4.05
C LEU A 281 18.74 28.61 2.77
N LYS A 282 17.45 28.53 2.38
CA LYS A 282 16.86 29.20 1.21
C LYS A 282 17.63 28.92 -0.09
N THR A 283 17.95 27.65 -0.31
CA THR A 283 18.72 27.15 -1.47
C THR A 283 18.07 25.88 -2.04
N THR A 284 18.76 25.16 -2.92
CA THR A 284 18.30 23.89 -3.48
C THR A 284 18.99 22.71 -2.79
N ASP A 285 18.30 21.57 -2.73
CA ASP A 285 18.86 20.31 -2.21
C ASP A 285 20.09 19.85 -3.01
N THR A 286 20.11 20.15 -4.31
CA THR A 286 21.28 19.94 -5.18
C THR A 286 22.48 20.77 -4.72
N ALA A 287 22.29 22.05 -4.38
CA ALA A 287 23.39 22.88 -3.86
C ALA A 287 23.92 22.38 -2.51
N ILE A 288 23.05 21.90 -1.62
CA ILE A 288 23.47 21.24 -0.36
C ILE A 288 24.30 19.99 -0.67
N ARG A 289 23.80 19.12 -1.56
CA ARG A 289 24.46 17.87 -1.98
C ARG A 289 25.83 18.14 -2.57
N ASP A 290 25.95 19.11 -3.46
CA ASP A 290 27.21 19.47 -4.12
C ASP A 290 28.23 20.00 -3.10
N LYS A 291 27.81 20.90 -2.19
CA LYS A 291 28.68 21.40 -1.12
C LYS A 291 29.11 20.26 -0.19
N ARG A 292 28.17 19.39 0.19
CA ARG A 292 28.41 18.22 1.02
C ARG A 292 29.47 17.30 0.40
N ARG A 293 29.36 17.02 -0.90
CA ARG A 293 30.33 16.21 -1.66
C ARG A 293 31.69 16.90 -1.77
N ALA A 294 31.72 18.21 -2.05
CA ALA A 294 32.96 18.98 -2.15
C ALA A 294 33.74 19.02 -0.82
N LEU A 295 33.04 19.03 0.32
CA LEU A 295 33.63 19.01 1.65
C LEU A 295 33.93 17.58 2.17
N GLY A 296 33.65 16.54 1.37
CA GLY A 296 33.85 15.15 1.76
C GLY A 296 32.94 14.69 2.91
N VAL A 297 31.78 15.32 3.10
CA VAL A 297 30.79 14.93 4.11
C VAL A 297 29.86 13.89 3.50
N ARG A 298 30.24 12.61 3.57
CA ARG A 298 29.47 11.50 2.98
C ARG A 298 29.01 10.55 4.07
N PRO A 299 27.86 9.88 3.91
CA PRO A 299 27.50 8.84 4.85
C PRO A 299 28.49 7.67 4.72
N VAL A 300 28.70 7.00 5.84
CA VAL A 300 29.22 5.64 5.89
C VAL A 300 28.04 4.68 6.03
N TYR A 301 28.29 3.39 5.84
CA TYR A 301 27.28 2.36 6.00
C TYR A 301 27.76 1.39 7.06
N LYS A 302 26.91 1.13 8.04
CA LYS A 302 27.13 0.19 9.14
C LYS A 302 26.28 -1.05 8.92
N ARG A 303 26.72 -2.19 9.45
CA ARG A 303 25.98 -3.45 9.33
C ARG A 303 25.14 -3.73 10.58
N VAL A 304 24.00 -4.37 10.35
CA VAL A 304 23.23 -5.05 11.38
C VAL A 304 23.86 -6.42 11.59
N ASP A 305 24.17 -6.75 12.84
CA ASP A 305 24.93 -7.96 13.18
C ASP A 305 24.43 -8.71 14.41
N THR A 306 23.34 -8.25 15.04
CA THR A 306 22.74 -8.76 16.30
C THR A 306 23.60 -8.63 17.57
N CYS A 307 24.86 -8.18 17.48
CA CYS A 307 25.83 -8.31 18.56
C CYS A 307 26.70 -7.07 18.81
N ALA A 308 26.34 -5.92 18.24
CA ALA A 308 27.04 -4.66 18.46
C ALA A 308 28.55 -4.77 18.16
N ALA A 309 28.87 -5.37 17.01
CA ALA A 309 30.22 -5.64 16.52
C ALA A 309 31.11 -6.56 17.40
N GLU A 310 30.56 -7.25 18.40
CA GLU A 310 31.32 -8.26 19.16
C GLU A 310 31.82 -9.40 18.25
N PHE A 311 31.03 -9.75 17.23
CA PHE A 311 31.36 -10.75 16.22
C PHE A 311 31.24 -10.17 14.82
N SER A 312 32.09 -10.63 13.90
CA SER A 312 32.00 -10.25 12.49
C SER A 312 30.74 -10.82 11.82
N THR A 313 30.13 -10.03 10.94
CA THR A 313 29.02 -10.48 10.07
C THR A 313 29.46 -10.54 8.61
N ASN A 314 29.08 -11.62 7.92
CA ASN A 314 29.23 -11.72 6.46
C ASN A 314 28.01 -11.16 5.72
N THR A 315 26.88 -10.99 6.42
CA THR A 315 25.63 -10.48 5.85
C THR A 315 25.74 -8.98 5.61
N ALA A 316 25.45 -8.55 4.38
CA ALA A 316 25.43 -7.14 4.00
C ALA A 316 24.04 -6.53 4.25
N TYR A 317 23.60 -6.53 5.51
CA TYR A 317 22.40 -5.83 5.96
C TYR A 317 22.79 -4.48 6.55
N MET A 318 22.51 -3.37 5.87
CA MET A 318 23.17 -2.09 6.11
C MET A 318 22.20 -0.92 6.30
N TYR A 319 22.68 0.11 7.00
CA TYR A 319 22.04 1.42 7.09
C TYR A 319 23.10 2.53 7.03
N SER A 320 22.72 3.70 6.53
CA SER A 320 23.57 4.89 6.43
C SER A 320 23.68 5.62 7.77
N THR A 321 24.85 6.18 8.05
CA THR A 321 25.08 7.11 9.15
C THR A 321 26.28 8.01 8.85
N TYR A 322 26.46 9.10 9.59
CA TYR A 322 27.61 10.01 9.43
C TYR A 322 28.69 9.78 10.49
N GLU A 323 29.33 8.62 10.47
CA GLU A 323 30.52 8.28 11.27
C GLU A 323 31.77 8.13 10.40
N ASP A 324 32.88 7.65 10.96
CA ASP A 324 34.17 7.60 10.28
C ASP A 324 34.37 6.33 9.44
N GLU A 325 34.03 5.15 9.96
CA GLU A 325 34.30 3.85 9.31
C GLU A 325 33.10 3.35 8.47
N CYS A 326 33.36 2.93 7.23
CA CYS A 326 32.37 2.38 6.31
C CYS A 326 32.54 0.87 6.10
N GLU A 327 31.52 0.10 6.44
CA GLU A 327 31.46 -1.37 6.37
C GLU A 327 30.74 -1.89 5.12
N ALA A 328 30.38 -0.99 4.19
CA ALA A 328 29.72 -1.39 2.95
C ALA A 328 30.52 -2.49 2.24
N ALA A 329 31.83 -2.29 2.06
CA ALA A 329 32.71 -3.21 1.34
C ALA A 329 32.08 -3.74 0.02
N PRO A 330 31.76 -2.85 -0.94
CA PRO A 330 31.15 -3.24 -2.21
C PRO A 330 32.09 -4.17 -3.00
N THR A 331 31.54 -5.12 -3.76
CA THR A 331 32.33 -6.02 -4.61
C THR A 331 32.47 -5.47 -6.04
N ASP A 332 33.23 -6.15 -6.90
CA ASP A 332 33.34 -5.84 -8.33
C ASP A 332 32.36 -6.65 -9.22
N ASN A 333 31.43 -7.38 -8.61
CA ASN A 333 30.42 -8.14 -9.35
C ASN A 333 29.50 -7.22 -10.16
N LYS A 334 28.86 -7.79 -11.20
CA LYS A 334 27.81 -7.06 -11.93
C LYS A 334 26.59 -6.93 -11.04
N LYS A 335 26.25 -5.71 -10.66
CA LYS A 335 25.18 -5.44 -9.69
C LYS A 335 23.90 -4.95 -10.33
N ILE A 336 22.76 -5.47 -9.88
CA ILE A 336 21.44 -4.90 -10.20
C ILE A 336 20.80 -4.42 -8.91
N MET A 337 20.45 -3.14 -8.89
CA MET A 337 19.75 -2.51 -7.77
C MET A 337 18.24 -2.51 -8.02
N VAL A 338 17.47 -2.85 -6.99
CA VAL A 338 16.01 -2.83 -7.01
C VAL A 338 15.53 -1.86 -5.94
N LEU A 339 14.78 -0.84 -6.36
CA LEU A 339 14.17 0.12 -5.43
C LEU A 339 12.80 -0.40 -4.99
N GLY A 340 12.62 -0.52 -3.68
CA GLY A 340 11.36 -0.88 -3.04
C GLY A 340 10.30 0.22 -3.12
N GLY A 341 9.23 0.06 -2.33
CA GLY A 341 8.13 1.01 -2.29
C GLY A 341 8.05 1.87 -1.03
N GLY A 342 8.79 1.57 0.03
CA GLY A 342 8.63 2.20 1.34
C GLY A 342 7.38 1.69 2.08
N PRO A 343 6.84 2.44 3.07
CA PRO A 343 5.76 1.97 3.93
C PRO A 343 4.47 1.66 3.17
N ASN A 344 3.83 0.51 3.38
CA ASN A 344 2.57 0.18 2.71
C ASN A 344 1.48 1.25 2.96
N ARG A 345 0.61 1.45 1.96
CA ARG A 345 -0.55 2.37 2.00
C ARG A 345 -1.61 1.93 0.99
N ILE A 346 -2.84 2.41 1.13
CA ILE A 346 -3.92 2.09 0.18
C ILE A 346 -3.48 2.51 -1.23
N GLY A 347 -3.51 1.56 -2.17
CA GLY A 347 -3.04 1.72 -3.54
C GLY A 347 -1.57 1.34 -3.78
N GLN A 348 -0.78 1.18 -2.72
CA GLN A 348 0.63 0.74 -2.73
C GLN A 348 0.88 -0.28 -1.63
N GLY A 349 0.51 -1.52 -1.89
CA GLY A 349 0.62 -2.62 -0.94
C GLY A 349 1.74 -3.61 -1.27
N ILE A 350 1.54 -4.82 -0.78
CA ILE A 350 2.47 -5.94 -0.88
C ILE A 350 2.67 -6.43 -2.32
N GLU A 351 1.82 -6.04 -3.26
CA GLU A 351 1.90 -6.45 -4.66
C GLU A 351 3.17 -5.92 -5.32
N PHE A 352 3.60 -4.72 -4.93
CA PHE A 352 4.86 -4.12 -5.38
C PHE A 352 6.08 -4.76 -4.70
N ASP A 353 5.96 -5.10 -3.41
CA ASP A 353 6.99 -5.86 -2.70
C ASP A 353 7.25 -7.22 -3.36
N TYR A 354 6.18 -7.93 -3.72
CA TYR A 354 6.25 -9.19 -4.46
C TYR A 354 7.05 -9.04 -5.76
N CYS A 355 6.81 -7.97 -6.51
CA CYS A 355 7.54 -7.70 -7.76
C CYS A 355 9.03 -7.47 -7.47
N CYS A 356 9.37 -6.64 -6.48
CA CYS A 356 10.76 -6.36 -6.08
C CYS A 356 11.49 -7.63 -5.62
N VAL A 357 10.84 -8.48 -4.81
CA VAL A 357 11.39 -9.78 -4.38
C VAL A 357 11.66 -10.67 -5.59
N HIS A 358 10.71 -10.79 -6.51
CA HIS A 358 10.90 -11.61 -7.71
C HIS A 358 12.02 -11.07 -8.62
N ALA A 359 12.20 -9.75 -8.73
CA ALA A 359 13.34 -9.18 -9.44
C ALA A 359 14.67 -9.56 -8.78
N ALA A 360 14.80 -9.38 -7.46
CA ALA A 360 16.01 -9.76 -6.73
C ALA A 360 16.31 -11.26 -6.89
N LEU A 361 15.30 -12.13 -6.73
CA LEU A 361 15.48 -13.56 -6.93
C LEU A 361 15.92 -13.91 -8.36
N ALA A 362 15.30 -13.31 -9.38
CA ALA A 362 15.66 -13.57 -10.77
C ALA A 362 17.08 -13.08 -11.11
N MET A 363 17.45 -11.89 -10.68
CA MET A 363 18.77 -11.33 -10.94
C MET A 363 19.87 -12.13 -10.23
N ARG A 364 19.60 -12.60 -9.01
CA ARG A 364 20.52 -13.47 -8.27
C ARG A 364 20.66 -14.85 -8.93
N GLU A 365 19.54 -15.47 -9.35
CA GLU A 365 19.54 -16.72 -10.10
C GLU A 365 20.36 -16.63 -11.40
N ASP A 366 20.37 -15.46 -12.03
CA ASP A 366 21.08 -15.20 -13.29
C ASP A 366 22.54 -14.72 -13.07
N GLY A 367 23.02 -14.70 -11.82
CA GLY A 367 24.41 -14.44 -11.47
C GLY A 367 24.78 -12.98 -11.26
N TYR A 368 23.81 -12.07 -11.14
CA TYR A 368 24.06 -10.70 -10.68
C TYR A 368 24.16 -10.63 -9.16
N GLU A 369 24.95 -9.69 -8.66
CA GLU A 369 24.89 -9.29 -7.26
C GLU A 369 23.71 -8.34 -7.08
N THR A 370 22.75 -8.73 -6.26
CA THR A 370 21.48 -8.03 -6.11
C THR A 370 21.49 -7.09 -4.92
N ILE A 371 21.10 -5.84 -5.16
CA ILE A 371 21.03 -4.79 -4.13
C ILE A 371 19.56 -4.40 -3.94
N MET A 372 19.01 -4.61 -2.74
CA MET A 372 17.68 -4.11 -2.38
C MET A 372 17.81 -2.82 -1.59
N VAL A 373 17.02 -1.80 -1.95
CA VAL A 373 16.87 -0.57 -1.17
C VAL A 373 15.40 -0.41 -0.77
N ASN A 374 15.08 -0.54 0.52
CA ASN A 374 13.71 -0.38 1.02
C ASN A 374 13.71 -0.17 2.54
N CYS A 375 12.64 0.44 3.08
CA CYS A 375 12.52 0.79 4.50
C CYS A 375 11.23 0.28 5.17
N ASN A 376 10.49 -0.63 4.53
CA ASN A 376 9.31 -1.25 5.11
C ASN A 376 9.71 -2.46 5.97
N PRO A 377 9.44 -2.48 7.29
CA PRO A 377 9.85 -3.59 8.16
C PRO A 377 8.96 -4.84 8.02
N GLU A 378 7.78 -4.72 7.41
CA GLU A 378 6.81 -5.82 7.29
C GLU A 378 7.11 -6.74 6.10
N THR A 379 8.03 -6.35 5.20
CA THR A 379 8.17 -6.96 3.88
C THR A 379 9.22 -8.05 3.77
N VAL A 380 9.09 -8.87 2.72
CA VAL A 380 10.08 -9.90 2.37
C VAL A 380 11.26 -9.27 1.64
N SER A 381 11.09 -8.16 0.91
CA SER A 381 12.22 -7.45 0.29
C SER A 381 13.27 -7.00 1.30
N THR A 382 12.87 -6.63 2.52
CA THR A 382 13.79 -6.24 3.59
C THR A 382 14.24 -7.43 4.46
N ASP A 383 14.02 -8.66 3.99
CA ASP A 383 14.72 -9.83 4.53
C ASP A 383 16.12 -9.92 3.90
N TYR A 384 17.15 -10.09 4.73
CA TYR A 384 18.53 -10.17 4.25
C TYR A 384 18.77 -11.44 3.41
N ASP A 385 17.90 -12.45 3.49
CA ASP A 385 17.96 -13.65 2.63
C ASP A 385 17.49 -13.37 1.18
N THR A 386 16.80 -12.26 0.93
CA THR A 386 16.17 -11.97 -0.37
C THR A 386 17.16 -11.44 -1.41
N SER A 387 18.13 -10.63 -0.98
CA SER A 387 19.13 -9.98 -1.84
C SER A 387 20.53 -10.19 -1.30
N ASP A 388 21.56 -10.12 -2.14
CA ASP A 388 22.96 -10.25 -1.69
C ASP A 388 23.37 -9.08 -0.78
N ARG A 389 22.77 -7.91 -0.99
CA ARG A 389 23.04 -6.68 -0.23
C ARG A 389 21.74 -5.92 0.02
N LEU A 390 21.43 -5.66 1.29
CA LEU A 390 20.22 -4.94 1.70
C LEU A 390 20.62 -3.60 2.33
N TYR A 391 20.11 -2.51 1.77
CA TYR A 391 20.16 -1.17 2.34
C TYR A 391 18.79 -0.81 2.92
N PHE A 392 18.70 -0.74 4.25
CA PHE A 392 17.48 -0.35 4.97
C PHE A 392 17.37 1.17 5.05
N GLU A 393 17.14 1.78 3.89
CA GLU A 393 17.23 3.23 3.73
C GLU A 393 15.92 3.84 3.22
N PRO A 394 15.66 5.12 3.58
CA PRO A 394 14.58 5.88 2.96
C PRO A 394 14.73 5.90 1.43
N LEU A 395 13.60 5.85 0.71
CA LEU A 395 13.58 5.92 -0.74
C LEU A 395 13.51 7.37 -1.20
N THR A 396 14.58 8.13 -0.94
CA THR A 396 14.72 9.51 -1.40
C THR A 396 15.82 9.61 -2.45
N LEU A 397 15.80 10.69 -3.24
CA LEU A 397 16.87 10.98 -4.19
C LEU A 397 18.24 11.03 -3.50
N GLU A 398 18.31 11.67 -2.33
CA GLU A 398 19.55 11.80 -1.56
C GLU A 398 20.12 10.43 -1.16
N ASP A 399 19.30 9.62 -0.48
CA ASP A 399 19.73 8.36 0.10
C ASP A 399 20.11 7.35 -1.01
N VAL A 400 19.33 7.29 -2.10
CA VAL A 400 19.60 6.42 -3.25
C VAL A 400 20.88 6.83 -3.98
N LEU A 401 21.13 8.13 -4.20
CA LEU A 401 22.35 8.58 -4.89
C LEU A 401 23.63 8.26 -4.12
N GLU A 402 23.60 8.29 -2.79
CA GLU A 402 24.77 7.88 -1.98
C GLU A 402 25.05 6.38 -2.11
N ILE A 403 24.01 5.54 -2.20
CA ILE A 403 24.17 4.10 -2.44
C ILE A 403 24.71 3.86 -3.86
N VAL A 404 24.17 4.55 -4.87
CA VAL A 404 24.64 4.42 -6.27
C VAL A 404 26.11 4.82 -6.40
N ASP A 405 26.54 5.92 -5.77
CA ASP A 405 27.93 6.35 -5.77
C ASP A 405 28.86 5.30 -5.14
N LYS A 406 28.41 4.69 -4.04
CA LYS A 406 29.17 3.64 -3.33
C LYS A 406 29.24 2.32 -4.09
N GLU A 407 28.11 1.90 -4.67
CA GLU A 407 27.95 0.57 -5.26
C GLU A 407 28.24 0.49 -6.75
N LYS A 408 28.03 1.59 -7.47
CA LYS A 408 28.17 1.70 -8.94
C LYS A 408 27.44 0.55 -9.66
N PRO A 409 26.11 0.40 -9.45
CA PRO A 409 25.36 -0.69 -10.06
C PRO A 409 25.41 -0.63 -11.59
N LEU A 410 25.33 -1.80 -12.23
CA LEU A 410 25.22 -1.90 -13.69
C LEU A 410 23.84 -1.43 -14.16
N GLY A 411 22.81 -1.67 -13.35
CA GLY A 411 21.44 -1.26 -13.65
C GLY A 411 20.61 -1.05 -12.39
N VAL A 412 19.64 -0.14 -12.47
CA VAL A 412 18.68 0.16 -11.40
C VAL A 412 17.25 -0.04 -11.92
N ILE A 413 16.49 -0.88 -11.24
CA ILE A 413 15.06 -1.12 -11.50
C ILE A 413 14.24 -0.18 -10.62
N VAL A 414 13.49 0.72 -11.26
CA VAL A 414 12.62 1.72 -10.61
C VAL A 414 11.13 1.40 -10.79
N GLN A 415 10.80 0.49 -11.69
CA GLN A 415 9.43 0.24 -12.17
C GLN A 415 8.61 -0.69 -11.27
N TYR A 416 9.22 -1.26 -10.22
CA TYR A 416 8.62 -2.36 -9.44
C TYR A 416 8.09 -1.93 -8.07
N GLY A 417 8.68 -0.90 -7.45
CA GLY A 417 8.27 -0.41 -6.12
C GLY A 417 7.05 0.52 -6.11
N GLY A 418 6.31 0.63 -7.23
CA GLY A 418 5.18 1.54 -7.38
C GLY A 418 5.60 3.02 -7.49
N GLN A 419 4.72 3.94 -7.09
CA GLN A 419 4.90 5.39 -7.31
C GLN A 419 6.15 6.01 -6.67
N THR A 420 6.67 5.47 -5.58
CA THR A 420 7.81 6.07 -4.85
C THR A 420 9.06 6.12 -5.72
N PRO A 421 9.61 4.98 -6.21
CA PRO A 421 10.75 5.02 -7.12
C PRO A 421 10.42 5.62 -8.49
N LEU A 422 9.16 5.52 -8.97
CA LEU A 422 8.75 6.17 -10.22
C LEU A 422 8.94 7.69 -10.17
N LYS A 423 8.56 8.33 -9.06
CA LYS A 423 8.73 9.78 -8.87
C LYS A 423 10.19 10.23 -8.85
N LEU A 424 11.12 9.31 -8.54
CA LEU A 424 12.55 9.59 -8.54
C LEU A 424 13.21 9.36 -9.90
N ALA A 425 12.54 8.70 -10.85
CA ALA A 425 13.18 8.16 -12.05
C ALA A 425 13.88 9.24 -12.90
N LEU A 426 13.21 10.37 -13.16
CA LEU A 426 13.78 11.49 -13.93
C LEU A 426 14.97 12.13 -13.22
N ASP A 427 14.84 12.37 -11.91
CA ASP A 427 15.92 12.97 -11.11
C ASP A 427 17.14 12.04 -10.97
N LEU A 428 16.90 10.72 -10.86
CA LEU A 428 17.95 9.71 -10.83
C LEU A 428 18.69 9.66 -12.17
N GLU A 429 17.98 9.64 -13.29
CA GLU A 429 18.58 9.67 -14.63
C GLU A 429 19.39 10.95 -14.87
N ALA A 430 18.86 12.11 -14.46
CA ALA A 430 19.56 13.39 -14.54
C ALA A 430 20.86 13.42 -13.71
N ASN A 431 20.96 12.59 -12.68
CA ASN A 431 22.15 12.41 -11.85
C ASN A 431 23.05 11.22 -12.31
N GLY A 432 22.79 10.66 -13.49
CA GLY A 432 23.63 9.62 -14.12
C GLY A 432 23.40 8.20 -13.60
N VAL A 433 22.27 7.95 -12.93
CA VAL A 433 21.92 6.60 -12.47
C VAL A 433 21.53 5.72 -13.67
N PRO A 434 22.10 4.51 -13.82
CA PRO A 434 21.81 3.64 -14.96
C PRO A 434 20.46 2.93 -14.79
N ILE A 435 19.36 3.61 -15.09
CA ILE A 435 18.02 3.00 -15.06
C ILE A 435 17.91 2.00 -16.22
N ILE A 436 17.49 0.76 -15.92
CA ILE A 436 17.26 -0.30 -16.90
C ILE A 436 15.76 -0.58 -17.05
N GLY A 437 15.36 -1.16 -18.18
CA GLY A 437 13.95 -1.36 -18.53
C GLY A 437 13.35 -0.14 -19.26
N THR A 438 12.04 0.06 -19.11
CA THR A 438 11.36 1.22 -19.72
C THR A 438 11.97 2.51 -19.21
N SER A 439 12.33 3.42 -20.12
CA SER A 439 13.04 4.66 -19.78
C SER A 439 12.16 5.61 -18.97
N PRO A 440 12.76 6.47 -18.11
CA PRO A 440 12.03 7.51 -17.39
C PRO A 440 11.18 8.41 -18.30
N ASP A 441 11.69 8.79 -19.47
CA ASP A 441 10.94 9.57 -20.46
C ASP A 441 9.69 8.84 -20.99
N MET A 442 9.76 7.51 -21.20
CA MET A 442 8.60 6.75 -21.65
C MET A 442 7.61 6.46 -20.52
N ILE A 443 8.08 6.39 -19.27
CA ILE A 443 7.22 6.38 -18.09
C ILE A 443 6.45 7.70 -18.00
N ASP A 444 7.17 8.82 -18.12
CA ASP A 444 6.59 10.17 -18.17
C ASP A 444 5.62 10.31 -19.35
N ALA A 445 5.94 9.79 -20.55
CA ALA A 445 5.06 9.85 -21.72
C ALA A 445 3.69 9.19 -21.51
N ALA A 446 3.59 8.19 -20.64
CA ALA A 446 2.34 7.52 -20.29
C ALA A 446 1.59 8.22 -19.15
N GLU A 447 2.30 8.87 -18.22
CA GLU A 447 1.71 9.67 -17.14
C GLU A 447 1.28 11.07 -17.62
N ASP A 448 2.03 11.66 -18.56
CA ASP A 448 1.74 12.92 -19.25
C ASP A 448 0.59 12.73 -20.24
N ARG A 449 -0.49 13.47 -20.01
CA ARG A 449 -1.75 13.26 -20.72
C ARG A 449 -1.73 13.80 -22.14
N GLU A 450 -0.96 14.85 -22.42
CA GLU A 450 -0.86 15.39 -23.78
C GLU A 450 -0.05 14.44 -24.66
N ARG A 451 1.10 13.96 -24.16
CA ARG A 451 1.91 12.94 -24.83
C ARG A 451 1.12 11.65 -25.04
N PHE A 452 0.40 11.20 -24.01
CA PHE A 452 -0.40 9.99 -24.08
C PHE A 452 -1.57 10.11 -25.07
N GLN A 453 -2.32 11.22 -25.05
CA GLN A 453 -3.41 11.46 -26.00
C GLN A 453 -2.92 11.48 -27.45
N GLN A 454 -1.79 12.17 -27.72
CA GLN A 454 -1.18 12.21 -29.04
C GLN A 454 -0.72 10.81 -29.51
N LEU A 455 -0.20 9.99 -28.59
CA LEU A 455 0.16 8.61 -28.86
C LEU A 455 -1.06 7.78 -29.25
N LEU A 456 -2.17 7.86 -28.50
CA LEU A 456 -3.40 7.14 -28.83
C LEU A 456 -3.99 7.58 -30.18
N HIS A 457 -3.96 8.88 -30.47
CA HIS A 457 -4.40 9.41 -31.77
C HIS A 457 -3.56 8.86 -32.92
N THR A 458 -2.23 8.83 -32.77
CA THR A 458 -1.31 8.24 -33.75
C THR A 458 -1.59 6.75 -33.98
N LEU A 459 -1.94 6.02 -32.92
CA LEU A 459 -2.29 4.59 -33.01
C LEU A 459 -3.73 4.33 -33.51
N GLY A 460 -4.55 5.37 -33.68
CA GLY A 460 -5.97 5.24 -34.02
C GLY A 460 -6.80 4.56 -32.92
N LEU A 461 -6.37 4.66 -31.66
CA LEU A 461 -7.05 4.11 -30.50
C LEU A 461 -8.00 5.14 -29.90
N ARG A 462 -9.09 4.66 -29.31
CA ARG A 462 -10.11 5.54 -28.72
C ARG A 462 -9.78 5.84 -27.26
N GLN A 463 -9.96 7.08 -26.88
CA GLN A 463 -9.96 7.55 -25.49
C GLN A 463 -11.33 8.21 -25.20
N PRO A 464 -11.83 8.22 -23.95
CA PRO A 464 -12.96 9.06 -23.61
C PRO A 464 -12.70 10.52 -24.02
N PRO A 465 -13.70 11.27 -24.52
CA PRO A 465 -13.56 12.70 -24.74
C PRO A 465 -13.04 13.37 -23.47
N ASN A 466 -11.95 14.12 -23.58
CA ASN A 466 -11.26 14.67 -22.42
C ASN A 466 -10.69 16.06 -22.69
N ALA A 467 -10.42 16.78 -21.61
CA ALA A 467 -9.75 18.07 -21.64
C ALA A 467 -8.98 18.32 -20.33
N THR A 468 -7.96 19.17 -20.41
CA THR A 468 -7.08 19.49 -19.28
C THR A 468 -7.29 20.93 -18.86
N ALA A 469 -7.44 21.24 -17.57
CA ALA A 469 -7.61 22.61 -17.08
C ALA A 469 -6.67 22.92 -15.92
N ARG A 470 -6.13 24.13 -15.87
CA ARG A 470 -5.25 24.62 -14.79
C ARG A 470 -5.96 25.56 -13.81
N ALA A 471 -7.05 26.17 -14.24
CA ALA A 471 -7.82 27.10 -13.45
C ALA A 471 -9.32 26.77 -13.49
N GLU A 472 -10.04 27.16 -12.44
CA GLU A 472 -11.49 26.94 -12.33
C GLU A 472 -12.29 27.46 -13.55
N PRO A 473 -12.11 28.71 -14.03
CA PRO A 473 -12.88 29.20 -15.18
C PRO A 473 -12.65 28.39 -16.46
N GLU A 474 -11.41 27.93 -16.65
CA GLU A 474 -11.02 27.08 -17.79
C GLU A 474 -11.68 25.70 -17.69
N ALA A 475 -11.70 25.11 -16.48
CA ALA A 475 -12.33 23.83 -16.23
C ALA A 475 -13.84 23.87 -16.51
N LEU A 476 -14.53 24.93 -16.10
CA LEU A 476 -15.98 25.10 -16.31
C LEU A 476 -16.32 25.24 -17.80
N ALA A 477 -15.51 25.99 -18.56
CA ALA A 477 -15.70 26.14 -20.00
C ALA A 477 -15.52 24.79 -20.73
N LYS A 478 -14.43 24.07 -20.43
CA LYS A 478 -14.14 22.75 -21.00
C LYS A 478 -15.19 21.71 -20.60
N ALA A 479 -15.69 21.76 -19.37
CA ALA A 479 -16.75 20.88 -18.91
C ALA A 479 -18.08 21.10 -19.64
N ALA A 480 -18.40 22.34 -20.01
CA ALA A 480 -19.60 22.64 -20.80
C ALA A 480 -19.51 22.07 -22.23
N GLU A 481 -18.31 22.02 -22.81
CA GLU A 481 -18.07 21.41 -24.13
C GLU A 481 -18.12 19.88 -24.09
N LEU A 482 -17.52 19.26 -23.06
CA LEU A 482 -17.49 17.80 -22.90
C LEU A 482 -18.84 17.21 -22.48
N GLY A 483 -19.56 17.91 -21.61
CA GLY A 483 -20.85 17.49 -21.04
C GLY A 483 -20.73 16.54 -19.84
N TYR A 484 -21.62 16.71 -18.87
CA TYR A 484 -21.68 15.93 -17.63
C TYR A 484 -22.40 14.57 -17.79
N PRO A 485 -22.12 13.57 -16.92
CA PRO A 485 -21.08 13.54 -15.88
C PRO A 485 -19.63 13.48 -16.41
N LEU A 486 -18.70 14.02 -15.62
CA LEU A 486 -17.26 14.01 -15.89
C LEU A 486 -16.52 13.30 -14.76
N VAL A 487 -15.43 12.61 -15.07
CA VAL A 487 -14.45 12.18 -14.08
C VAL A 487 -13.38 13.25 -14.00
N VAL A 488 -13.16 13.77 -12.80
CA VAL A 488 -12.14 14.78 -12.52
C VAL A 488 -10.98 14.12 -11.82
N ARG A 489 -9.76 14.31 -12.34
CA ARG A 489 -8.58 13.59 -11.88
C ARG A 489 -7.34 14.51 -11.77
N PRO A 490 -6.58 14.47 -10.66
CA PRO A 490 -5.26 15.06 -10.61
C PRO A 490 -4.24 14.27 -11.44
N SER A 491 -3.15 14.91 -11.86
CA SER A 491 -2.01 14.25 -12.53
C SER A 491 -1.03 13.64 -11.51
N TYR A 492 -0.20 12.65 -11.91
CA TYR A 492 0.86 12.03 -11.09
C TYR A 492 0.38 11.39 -9.76
N VAL A 493 -0.82 10.82 -9.76
CA VAL A 493 -1.42 10.14 -8.60
C VAL A 493 -1.68 8.66 -8.90
N LEU A 494 -1.63 7.84 -7.85
CA LEU A 494 -1.96 6.41 -7.88
C LEU A 494 -3.17 6.14 -6.98
N GLY A 495 -3.95 5.11 -7.31
CA GLY A 495 -5.08 4.67 -6.47
C GLY A 495 -6.26 5.63 -6.48
N GLY A 496 -6.39 6.41 -7.56
CA GLY A 496 -7.48 7.37 -7.73
C GLY A 496 -7.47 8.51 -6.72
N ARG A 497 -6.31 8.89 -6.16
CA ARG A 497 -6.24 9.90 -5.10
C ARG A 497 -6.91 11.21 -5.55
N ALA A 498 -7.88 11.66 -4.76
CA ALA A 498 -8.70 12.84 -5.04
C ALA A 498 -9.41 12.82 -6.41
N MET A 499 -9.68 11.66 -6.99
CA MET A 499 -10.55 11.54 -8.16
C MET A 499 -12.02 11.61 -7.74
N GLU A 500 -12.85 12.34 -8.49
CA GLU A 500 -14.29 12.45 -8.23
C GLU A 500 -15.09 12.41 -9.54
N ILE A 501 -16.29 11.81 -9.51
CA ILE A 501 -17.25 11.92 -10.61
C ILE A 501 -18.16 13.12 -10.32
N VAL A 502 -18.11 14.14 -11.17
CA VAL A 502 -18.93 15.35 -11.05
C VAL A 502 -20.12 15.27 -12.02
N HIS A 503 -21.31 15.55 -11.51
CA HIS A 503 -22.57 15.40 -12.27
C HIS A 503 -23.15 16.72 -12.76
N GLU A 504 -22.73 17.84 -12.17
CA GLU A 504 -23.16 19.18 -12.53
C GLU A 504 -22.05 20.20 -12.29
N GLN A 505 -22.23 21.41 -12.83
CA GLN A 505 -21.26 22.50 -12.71
C GLN A 505 -20.89 22.82 -11.26
N ARG A 506 -21.87 22.81 -10.36
CA ARG A 506 -21.66 23.12 -8.94
C ARG A 506 -20.70 22.13 -8.25
N ASP A 507 -20.72 20.86 -8.66
CA ASP A 507 -19.79 19.85 -8.14
C ASP A 507 -18.36 20.15 -8.59
N LEU A 508 -18.18 20.54 -9.86
CA LEU A 508 -16.86 20.91 -10.40
C LEU A 508 -16.28 22.16 -9.73
N GLU A 509 -17.10 23.21 -9.50
CA GLU A 509 -16.67 24.42 -8.78
C GLU A 509 -16.21 24.11 -7.35
N ARG A 510 -16.86 23.16 -6.67
CA ARG A 510 -16.43 22.70 -5.34
C ARG A 510 -15.11 21.96 -5.43
N TYR A 511 -15.02 20.98 -6.33
CA TYR A 511 -13.79 20.19 -6.55
C TYR A 511 -12.59 21.10 -6.82
N MET A 512 -12.74 22.09 -7.72
CA MET A 512 -11.65 23.01 -8.07
C MET A 512 -11.17 23.86 -6.88
N ARG A 513 -12.05 24.18 -5.93
CA ARG A 513 -11.71 24.95 -4.71
C ARG A 513 -11.09 24.09 -3.61
N GLU A 514 -11.59 22.87 -3.43
CA GLU A 514 -11.27 22.01 -2.28
C GLU A 514 -10.16 20.99 -2.59
N ALA A 515 -10.19 20.35 -3.75
CA ALA A 515 -9.35 19.20 -4.08
C ALA A 515 -8.06 19.56 -4.85
N VAL A 516 -8.05 20.64 -5.63
CA VAL A 516 -6.89 21.04 -6.46
C VAL A 516 -5.70 21.51 -5.62
N LYS A 517 -5.92 21.90 -4.36
CA LYS A 517 -4.84 22.19 -3.39
C LYS A 517 -3.87 21.01 -3.18
N VAL A 518 -4.27 19.79 -3.55
CA VAL A 518 -3.48 18.56 -3.40
C VAL A 518 -2.55 18.32 -4.62
N SER A 519 -2.75 19.03 -5.73
CA SER A 519 -1.97 18.89 -6.97
C SER A 519 -0.86 19.95 -7.02
N ASN A 520 0.40 19.54 -6.87
CA ASN A 520 1.57 20.41 -7.06
C ASN A 520 1.60 20.94 -8.50
N ASP A 521 1.20 22.20 -8.74
CA ASP A 521 1.22 22.94 -10.03
C ASP A 521 0.71 22.19 -11.29
N SER A 522 0.15 21.00 -11.12
CA SER A 522 -0.20 20.07 -12.18
C SER A 522 -1.66 20.25 -12.55
N PRO A 523 -1.99 20.17 -13.85
CA PRO A 523 -3.34 20.40 -14.31
C PRO A 523 -4.32 19.30 -13.88
N VAL A 524 -5.60 19.66 -13.84
CA VAL A 524 -6.74 18.78 -13.58
C VAL A 524 -7.29 18.24 -14.89
N LEU A 525 -7.50 16.94 -14.97
CA LEU A 525 -8.12 16.27 -16.11
C LEU A 525 -9.63 16.20 -15.94
N LEU A 526 -10.35 16.44 -17.04
CA LEU A 526 -11.79 16.26 -17.17
C LEU A 526 -12.03 15.21 -18.25
N ASP A 527 -12.46 14.00 -17.86
CA ASP A 527 -12.83 12.94 -18.78
C ASP A 527 -14.35 12.77 -18.83
N ARG A 528 -14.91 12.48 -20.00
CA ARG A 528 -16.30 12.06 -20.10
C ARG A 528 -16.48 10.72 -19.38
N PHE A 529 -17.34 10.70 -18.36
CA PHE A 529 -17.64 9.47 -17.65
C PHE A 529 -18.39 8.48 -18.56
N LEU A 530 -17.87 7.27 -18.67
CA LEU A 530 -18.43 6.19 -19.49
C LEU A 530 -19.43 5.38 -18.64
N ASN A 531 -20.70 5.78 -18.66
CA ASN A 531 -21.77 5.05 -17.97
C ASN A 531 -21.89 3.60 -18.47
N ASP A 532 -22.23 2.69 -17.54
CA ASP A 532 -22.55 1.28 -17.80
C ASP A 532 -21.48 0.54 -18.64
N ALA A 533 -20.22 0.94 -18.50
CA ALA A 533 -19.10 0.32 -19.19
C ALA A 533 -18.47 -0.80 -18.35
N VAL A 534 -18.07 -1.89 -18.98
CA VAL A 534 -17.23 -2.93 -18.36
C VAL A 534 -15.79 -2.42 -18.32
N GLU A 535 -15.12 -2.54 -17.17
CA GLU A 535 -13.70 -2.20 -17.05
C GLU A 535 -12.83 -3.45 -17.19
N CYS A 536 -11.66 -3.31 -17.82
CA CYS A 536 -10.71 -4.40 -18.00
C CYS A 536 -9.29 -3.96 -17.77
N ASP A 537 -8.49 -4.84 -17.18
CA ASP A 537 -7.05 -4.69 -17.02
C ASP A 537 -6.32 -5.70 -17.92
N VAL A 538 -5.22 -5.28 -18.53
CA VAL A 538 -4.32 -6.16 -19.29
C VAL A 538 -2.89 -5.95 -18.81
N ASP A 539 -2.32 -7.00 -18.21
CA ASP A 539 -0.89 -7.03 -17.89
C ASP A 539 -0.12 -7.69 -19.05
N CYS A 540 1.00 -7.08 -19.45
CA CYS A 540 1.86 -7.60 -20.50
C CYS A 540 3.34 -7.29 -20.24
N ILE A 541 4.21 -8.01 -20.94
CA ILE A 541 5.67 -7.84 -20.91
C ILE A 541 6.14 -7.55 -22.33
N ARG A 542 7.02 -6.58 -22.49
CA ARG A 542 7.73 -6.35 -23.74
C ARG A 542 9.24 -6.43 -23.52
N ASP A 543 9.97 -7.05 -24.43
CA ASP A 543 11.43 -7.09 -24.40
C ASP A 543 12.08 -6.04 -25.32
N ALA A 544 13.39 -5.88 -25.20
CA ALA A 544 14.17 -4.93 -25.99
C ALA A 544 14.28 -5.32 -27.48
N GLU A 545 14.02 -6.59 -27.84
CA GLU A 545 13.96 -7.04 -29.24
C GLU A 545 12.61 -6.71 -29.90
N GLY A 546 11.63 -6.35 -29.08
CA GLY A 546 10.32 -5.88 -29.50
C GLY A 546 9.25 -6.97 -29.58
N ALA A 547 9.45 -8.12 -28.94
CA ALA A 547 8.38 -9.08 -28.70
C ALA A 547 7.53 -8.65 -27.50
N THR A 548 6.21 -8.90 -27.58
CA THR A 548 5.27 -8.64 -26.49
C THR A 548 4.56 -9.93 -26.09
N LEU A 549 4.58 -10.25 -24.81
CA LEU A 549 3.83 -11.33 -24.19
C LEU A 549 2.65 -10.76 -23.40
N ILE A 550 1.43 -11.21 -23.70
CA ILE A 550 0.28 -10.93 -22.85
C ILE A 550 0.37 -11.81 -21.61
N GLY A 551 0.38 -11.20 -20.43
CA GLY A 551 0.37 -11.89 -19.14
C GLY A 551 -1.04 -12.36 -18.79
N GLY A 552 -2.03 -11.49 -18.92
CA GLY A 552 -3.44 -11.85 -18.69
C GLY A 552 -4.39 -10.69 -19.00
N VAL A 553 -5.60 -11.04 -19.46
CA VAL A 553 -6.72 -10.11 -19.62
C VAL A 553 -7.69 -10.38 -18.48
N MET A 554 -8.03 -9.32 -17.75
CA MET A 554 -8.88 -9.38 -16.57
C MET A 554 -10.13 -8.54 -16.82
N GLU A 555 -11.29 -9.11 -16.56
CA GLU A 555 -12.57 -8.41 -16.63
C GLU A 555 -13.04 -8.08 -15.22
N HIS A 556 -13.37 -6.81 -14.96
CA HIS A 556 -13.90 -6.41 -13.67
C HIS A 556 -15.36 -6.84 -13.53
N ILE A 557 -15.75 -7.21 -12.31
CA ILE A 557 -17.15 -7.44 -11.98
C ILE A 557 -17.84 -6.07 -11.89
N GLU A 558 -17.28 -5.13 -11.12
CA GLU A 558 -17.79 -3.77 -11.06
C GLU A 558 -17.57 -3.01 -12.38
N GLN A 559 -18.52 -2.13 -12.69
CA GLN A 559 -18.44 -1.23 -13.84
C GLN A 559 -17.33 -0.18 -13.71
N ALA A 560 -16.93 0.38 -14.85
CA ALA A 560 -16.06 1.55 -14.88
C ALA A 560 -16.64 2.69 -14.03
N GLY A 561 -15.79 3.27 -13.17
CA GLY A 561 -16.19 4.24 -12.14
C GLY A 561 -16.05 3.71 -10.71
N VAL A 562 -15.99 2.39 -10.55
CA VAL A 562 -15.34 1.79 -9.36
C VAL A 562 -13.88 1.54 -9.71
N HIS A 563 -12.98 2.06 -8.89
CA HIS A 563 -11.54 1.96 -9.15
C HIS A 563 -11.08 0.49 -9.21
N SER A 564 -10.26 0.12 -10.21
CA SER A 564 -9.70 -1.23 -10.43
C SER A 564 -9.20 -1.96 -9.19
N GLY A 565 -8.52 -1.23 -8.30
CA GLY A 565 -8.05 -1.75 -7.01
C GLY A 565 -9.17 -2.25 -6.06
N ASP A 566 -10.34 -1.62 -6.07
CA ASP A 566 -11.51 -1.98 -5.26
C ASP A 566 -12.46 -2.94 -5.98
N SER A 567 -12.32 -3.10 -7.30
CA SER A 567 -13.13 -4.05 -8.07
C SER A 567 -12.66 -5.48 -7.84
N ALA A 568 -13.62 -6.39 -7.83
CA ALA A 568 -13.36 -7.79 -8.10
C ALA A 568 -13.05 -7.96 -9.60
N CYS A 569 -12.22 -8.93 -9.96
CA CYS A 569 -11.95 -9.22 -11.37
C CYS A 569 -11.76 -10.71 -11.66
N SER A 570 -12.06 -11.11 -12.89
CA SER A 570 -11.98 -12.49 -13.37
C SER A 570 -10.87 -12.67 -14.39
N LEU A 571 -10.10 -13.76 -14.25
CA LEU A 571 -9.18 -14.26 -15.25
C LEU A 571 -9.46 -15.76 -15.49
N PRO A 572 -9.85 -16.17 -16.70
CA PRO A 572 -10.11 -15.33 -17.88
C PRO A 572 -11.36 -14.45 -17.71
N PRO A 573 -11.61 -13.50 -18.64
CA PRO A 573 -12.88 -12.77 -18.72
C PRO A 573 -14.07 -13.72 -18.76
N TYR A 574 -15.15 -13.38 -18.05
CA TYR A 574 -16.31 -14.25 -17.85
C TYR A 574 -17.48 -13.92 -18.79
N SER A 575 -17.55 -12.69 -19.30
CA SER A 575 -18.64 -12.25 -20.18
C SER A 575 -18.19 -11.71 -21.54
N LEU A 576 -16.92 -11.29 -21.68
CA LEU A 576 -16.42 -10.71 -22.93
C LEU A 576 -16.32 -11.70 -24.07
N SER A 577 -16.58 -11.22 -25.30
CA SER A 577 -16.40 -12.02 -26.51
C SER A 577 -14.92 -12.26 -26.82
N ALA A 578 -14.61 -13.37 -27.50
CA ALA A 578 -13.25 -13.68 -27.92
C ALA A 578 -12.67 -12.61 -28.88
N GLU A 579 -13.51 -11.97 -29.71
CA GLU A 579 -13.12 -10.87 -30.59
C GLU A 579 -12.69 -9.64 -29.78
N THR A 580 -13.49 -9.27 -28.78
CA THR A 580 -13.18 -8.16 -27.87
C THR A 580 -11.87 -8.41 -27.12
N ILE A 581 -11.68 -9.62 -26.60
CA ILE A 581 -10.44 -10.02 -25.91
C ILE A 581 -9.23 -9.92 -26.86
N ALA A 582 -9.35 -10.41 -28.09
CA ALA A 582 -8.27 -10.32 -29.09
C ALA A 582 -7.92 -8.86 -29.41
N GLU A 583 -8.92 -7.99 -29.48
CA GLU A 583 -8.72 -6.56 -29.74
C GLU A 583 -8.02 -5.85 -28.55
N LEU A 584 -8.41 -6.15 -27.31
CA LEU A 584 -7.71 -5.64 -26.11
C LEU A 584 -6.22 -6.01 -26.12
N LYS A 585 -5.90 -7.27 -26.49
CA LYS A 585 -4.52 -7.75 -26.61
C LYS A 585 -3.75 -7.02 -27.70
N ARG A 586 -4.36 -6.83 -28.88
CA ARG A 586 -3.77 -6.08 -30.00
C ARG A 586 -3.46 -4.64 -29.60
N GLN A 587 -4.41 -3.94 -28.99
CA GLN A 587 -4.22 -2.56 -28.55
C GLN A 587 -3.13 -2.45 -27.48
N SER A 588 -3.11 -3.39 -26.53
CA SER A 588 -2.06 -3.45 -25.49
C SER A 588 -0.67 -3.63 -26.10
N ALA A 589 -0.51 -4.55 -27.06
CA ALA A 589 0.76 -4.75 -27.73
C ALA A 589 1.20 -3.53 -28.56
N ALA A 590 0.26 -2.86 -29.23
CA ALA A 590 0.54 -1.63 -29.99
C ALA A 590 0.99 -0.48 -29.10
N MET A 591 0.36 -0.30 -27.93
CA MET A 591 0.79 0.70 -26.94
C MET A 591 2.15 0.36 -26.33
N ALA A 592 2.41 -0.92 -26.03
CA ALA A 592 3.72 -1.37 -25.54
C ALA A 592 4.84 -1.01 -26.52
N GLN A 593 4.58 -1.20 -27.81
CA GLN A 593 5.50 -0.84 -28.89
C GLN A 593 5.68 0.68 -28.99
N ALA A 594 4.60 1.46 -28.99
CA ALA A 594 4.67 2.91 -29.13
C ALA A 594 5.39 3.60 -27.97
N LEU A 595 5.26 3.06 -26.76
CA LEU A 595 5.93 3.54 -25.55
C LEU A 595 7.33 2.93 -25.37
N ASN A 596 7.84 2.14 -26.33
CA ASN A 596 9.13 1.45 -26.23
C ASN A 596 9.33 0.71 -24.89
N VAL A 597 8.27 0.04 -24.41
CA VAL A 597 8.31 -0.65 -23.11
C VAL A 597 9.38 -1.73 -23.13
N VAL A 598 10.15 -1.79 -22.04
CA VAL A 598 11.06 -2.92 -21.74
C VAL A 598 10.81 -3.35 -20.30
N GLY A 599 10.20 -4.51 -20.12
CA GLY A 599 9.69 -4.99 -18.84
C GLY A 599 8.17 -5.05 -18.81
N LEU A 600 7.57 -4.77 -17.64
CA LEU A 600 6.12 -4.85 -17.42
C LEU A 600 5.40 -3.59 -17.91
N MET A 601 4.19 -3.79 -18.43
CA MET A 601 3.21 -2.72 -18.64
C MET A 601 1.81 -3.25 -18.33
N ASN A 602 0.99 -2.37 -17.77
CA ASN A 602 -0.44 -2.59 -17.54
C ASN A 602 -1.26 -1.58 -18.36
N VAL A 603 -2.42 -2.01 -18.85
CA VAL A 603 -3.35 -1.17 -19.60
C VAL A 603 -4.76 -1.35 -19.05
N GLN A 604 -5.45 -0.24 -18.82
CA GLN A 604 -6.85 -0.23 -18.40
C GLN A 604 -7.76 0.23 -19.55
N PHE A 605 -8.85 -0.50 -19.74
CA PHE A 605 -9.85 -0.24 -20.77
C PHE A 605 -11.24 -0.12 -20.16
N ALA A 606 -12.12 0.62 -20.85
CA ALA A 606 -13.55 0.59 -20.64
C ALA A 606 -14.26 0.19 -21.93
N ILE A 607 -15.26 -0.68 -21.82
CA ILE A 607 -15.99 -1.25 -22.95
C ILE A 607 -17.45 -0.86 -22.80
N GLN A 608 -17.95 -0.07 -23.75
CA GLN A 608 -19.37 0.28 -23.84
C GLN A 608 -20.03 -0.44 -25.00
N GLN A 609 -21.22 -0.98 -24.78
CA GLN A 609 -22.05 -1.43 -25.89
C GLN A 609 -22.77 -0.26 -26.55
N LYS A 610 -22.58 -0.11 -27.86
CA LYS A 610 -23.32 0.84 -28.71
C LYS A 610 -23.88 0.10 -29.90
N ASP A 611 -25.20 0.15 -30.07
CA ASP A 611 -25.93 -0.54 -31.14
C ASP A 611 -25.58 -2.04 -31.25
N GLY A 612 -25.41 -2.70 -30.10
CA GLY A 612 -25.06 -4.12 -30.00
C GLY A 612 -23.60 -4.45 -30.34
N LYS A 613 -22.71 -3.46 -30.39
CA LYS A 613 -21.27 -3.64 -30.62
C LYS A 613 -20.44 -3.09 -29.48
N ASP A 614 -19.37 -3.80 -29.14
CA ASP A 614 -18.41 -3.36 -28.14
C ASP A 614 -17.54 -2.22 -28.70
N VAL A 615 -17.52 -1.10 -27.98
CA VAL A 615 -16.66 0.04 -28.25
C VAL A 615 -15.65 0.15 -27.12
N ILE A 616 -14.40 -0.17 -27.43
CA ILE A 616 -13.27 -0.15 -26.50
C ILE A 616 -12.71 1.28 -26.41
N TYR A 617 -12.51 1.75 -25.19
CA TYR A 617 -11.86 3.00 -24.84
C TYR A 617 -10.67 2.71 -23.93
N VAL A 618 -9.51 3.32 -24.20
CA VAL A 618 -8.34 3.27 -23.32
C VAL A 618 -8.53 4.29 -22.20
N LEU A 619 -8.38 3.84 -20.95
CA LEU A 619 -8.45 4.69 -19.76
C LEU A 619 -7.06 5.21 -19.38
N GLU A 620 -6.10 4.31 -19.22
CA GLU A 620 -4.71 4.64 -18.91
C GLU A 620 -3.76 3.49 -19.25
N VAL A 621 -2.47 3.82 -19.34
CA VAL A 621 -1.37 2.87 -19.48
C VAL A 621 -0.36 3.14 -18.37
N ASN A 622 0.10 2.07 -17.75
CA ASN A 622 1.08 2.08 -16.67
C ASN A 622 2.31 1.28 -17.13
N PRO A 623 3.37 1.91 -17.67
CA PRO A 623 4.57 1.24 -18.18
C PRO A 623 5.51 0.77 -17.04
N ARG A 624 4.92 0.05 -16.08
CA ARG A 624 5.54 -0.45 -14.85
C ARG A 624 4.79 -1.68 -14.35
N ALA A 625 5.25 -2.24 -13.23
CA ALA A 625 4.46 -3.26 -12.54
C ALA A 625 3.12 -2.67 -12.04
N SER A 626 2.05 -3.44 -12.21
CA SER A 626 0.73 -3.18 -11.62
C SER A 626 0.52 -4.06 -10.39
N ARG A 627 -0.50 -3.71 -9.59
CA ARG A 627 -0.88 -4.53 -8.43
C ARG A 627 -1.46 -5.90 -8.81
N THR A 628 -1.90 -6.09 -10.05
CA THR A 628 -2.49 -7.35 -10.54
C THR A 628 -1.44 -8.39 -10.94
N VAL A 629 -0.17 -8.01 -11.09
CA VAL A 629 0.93 -8.92 -11.49
C VAL A 629 1.03 -10.18 -10.62
N PRO A 630 0.96 -10.13 -9.27
CA PRO A 630 1.00 -11.34 -8.44
C PRO A 630 -0.20 -12.26 -8.69
N TYR A 631 -1.41 -11.69 -8.80
CA TYR A 631 -2.65 -12.41 -9.11
C TYR A 631 -2.56 -13.11 -10.48
N VAL A 632 -2.17 -12.38 -11.53
CA VAL A 632 -1.99 -12.94 -12.87
C VAL A 632 -0.91 -14.02 -12.87
N SER A 633 0.20 -13.80 -12.15
CA SER A 633 1.27 -14.80 -12.06
C SER A 633 0.82 -16.10 -11.39
N LYS A 634 -0.08 -16.02 -10.41
CA LYS A 634 -0.63 -17.19 -9.70
C LYS A 634 -1.69 -17.90 -10.53
N ALA A 635 -2.52 -17.15 -11.26
CA ALA A 635 -3.52 -17.73 -12.16
C ALA A 635 -2.88 -18.47 -13.34
N THR A 636 -1.85 -17.87 -13.96
CA THR A 636 -1.23 -18.37 -15.21
C THR A 636 0.01 -19.25 -15.00
N GLY A 637 0.54 -19.32 -13.77
CA GLY A 637 1.79 -20.01 -13.47
C GLY A 637 3.04 -19.34 -14.03
N ILE A 638 2.92 -18.24 -14.77
CA ILE A 638 4.05 -17.46 -15.28
C ILE A 638 4.49 -16.48 -14.20
N GLN A 639 5.75 -16.53 -13.80
CA GLN A 639 6.32 -15.56 -12.85
C GLN A 639 6.64 -14.23 -13.56
N LEU A 640 5.61 -13.46 -13.91
CA LEU A 640 5.72 -12.28 -14.78
C LEU A 640 6.81 -11.28 -14.33
N ALA A 641 6.92 -10.99 -13.03
CA ALA A 641 7.95 -10.11 -12.49
C ALA A 641 9.38 -10.65 -12.69
N LYS A 642 9.60 -11.98 -12.65
CA LYS A 642 10.92 -12.55 -12.98
C LYS A 642 11.23 -12.40 -14.47
N VAL A 643 10.25 -12.73 -15.31
CA VAL A 643 10.40 -12.68 -16.78
C VAL A 643 10.72 -11.27 -17.24
N ALA A 644 9.98 -10.28 -16.72
CA ALA A 644 10.21 -8.89 -17.05
C ALA A 644 11.51 -8.34 -16.46
N ALA A 645 11.93 -8.74 -15.25
CA ALA A 645 13.23 -8.34 -14.70
C ALA A 645 14.39 -8.80 -15.61
N ARG A 646 14.29 -10.00 -16.17
CA ARG A 646 15.23 -10.53 -17.17
C ARG A 646 15.19 -9.75 -18.48
N CYS A 647 14.00 -9.34 -18.95
CA CYS A 647 13.87 -8.43 -20.10
C CYS A 647 14.58 -7.09 -19.85
N MET A 648 14.40 -6.50 -18.66
CA MET A 648 15.06 -5.24 -18.28
C MET A 648 16.58 -5.40 -18.21
N ALA A 649 17.08 -6.57 -17.80
CA ALA A 649 18.51 -6.91 -17.79
C ALA A 649 19.08 -7.34 -19.15
N GLY A 650 18.27 -7.37 -20.22
CA GLY A 650 18.70 -7.62 -21.59
C GLY A 650 18.44 -9.03 -22.14
N GLN A 651 17.73 -9.91 -21.42
CA GLN A 651 17.34 -11.22 -21.94
C GLN A 651 15.96 -11.16 -22.61
N SER A 652 15.87 -11.47 -23.91
CA SER A 652 14.60 -11.47 -24.63
C SER A 652 13.61 -12.53 -24.13
N LEU A 653 12.33 -12.33 -24.39
CA LEU A 653 11.28 -13.32 -24.12
C LEU A 653 11.57 -14.63 -24.83
N ALA A 654 12.15 -14.56 -26.03
CA ALA A 654 12.55 -15.73 -26.80
C ALA A 654 13.66 -16.54 -26.10
N SER A 655 14.71 -15.89 -25.59
CA SER A 655 15.78 -16.60 -24.88
C SER A 655 15.31 -17.22 -23.55
N GLN A 656 14.30 -16.64 -22.93
CA GLN A 656 13.64 -17.16 -21.74
C GLN A 656 12.61 -18.28 -22.03
N GLY A 657 12.32 -18.57 -23.29
CA GLY A 657 11.27 -19.53 -23.69
C GLY A 657 9.84 -19.03 -23.47
N MET A 658 9.65 -17.73 -23.24
CA MET A 658 8.37 -17.10 -22.89
C MET A 658 7.68 -16.52 -24.14
N THR A 659 7.37 -17.38 -25.10
CA THR A 659 6.85 -16.97 -26.44
C THR A 659 5.35 -17.15 -26.63
N ARG A 660 4.65 -17.74 -25.65
CA ARG A 660 3.22 -18.05 -25.76
C ARG A 660 2.47 -17.54 -24.53
N GLU A 661 1.31 -16.95 -24.78
CA GLU A 661 0.34 -16.63 -23.74
C GLU A 661 -0.25 -17.92 -23.14
N VAL A 662 -0.56 -17.88 -21.84
CA VAL A 662 -1.25 -18.96 -21.13
C VAL A 662 -2.69 -18.55 -20.85
N THR A 663 -3.65 -19.38 -21.27
CA THR A 663 -5.06 -19.24 -20.90
C THR A 663 -5.45 -20.40 -19.99
N PRO A 664 -5.67 -20.17 -18.68
CA PRO A 664 -5.99 -21.24 -17.75
C PRO A 664 -7.32 -21.96 -18.07
N PRO A 665 -7.42 -23.28 -17.82
CA PRO A 665 -8.66 -24.05 -17.97
C PRO A 665 -9.63 -23.91 -16.77
N TYR A 666 -9.35 -22.97 -15.88
CA TYR A 666 -10.09 -22.66 -14.67
C TYR A 666 -10.28 -21.15 -14.54
N PHE A 667 -11.29 -20.74 -13.78
CA PHE A 667 -11.50 -19.34 -13.42
C PHE A 667 -10.74 -19.02 -12.14
N SER A 668 -10.04 -17.89 -12.18
CA SER A 668 -9.52 -17.20 -11.01
C SER A 668 -10.30 -15.91 -10.84
N VAL A 669 -10.75 -15.62 -9.62
CA VAL A 669 -11.44 -14.37 -9.29
C VAL A 669 -10.72 -13.71 -8.12
N LYS A 670 -10.23 -12.50 -8.35
CA LYS A 670 -9.70 -11.62 -7.29
C LYS A 670 -10.85 -10.83 -6.67
N GLU A 671 -10.86 -10.70 -5.35
CA GLU A 671 -11.79 -9.84 -4.60
C GLU A 671 -11.01 -8.95 -3.61
N ALA A 672 -11.47 -7.72 -3.42
CA ALA A 672 -10.88 -6.72 -2.53
C ALA A 672 -11.39 -6.84 -1.08
N VAL A 673 -10.52 -6.50 -0.12
CA VAL A 673 -10.83 -6.46 1.31
C VAL A 673 -10.82 -5.02 1.80
N PHE A 674 -11.90 -4.59 2.43
CA PHE A 674 -12.12 -3.19 2.81
C PHE A 674 -11.98 -2.92 4.32
N PRO A 675 -11.44 -1.76 4.70
CA PRO A 675 -11.24 -1.41 6.11
C PRO A 675 -12.46 -0.75 6.76
N PHE A 676 -13.64 -0.72 6.12
CA PHE A 676 -14.79 0.06 6.60
C PHE A 676 -15.18 -0.22 8.05
N VAL A 677 -15.02 -1.46 8.53
CA VAL A 677 -15.28 -1.83 9.94
C VAL A 677 -14.37 -1.12 10.94
N LYS A 678 -13.19 -0.65 10.51
CA LYS A 678 -12.24 0.14 11.30
C LYS A 678 -12.65 1.61 11.41
N PHE A 679 -13.59 2.07 10.58
CA PHE A 679 -14.03 3.45 10.54
C PHE A 679 -15.55 3.54 10.70
N PRO A 680 -16.09 3.35 11.91
CA PRO A 680 -17.52 3.43 12.17
C PRO A 680 -18.12 4.73 11.63
N GLY A 681 -19.23 4.60 10.89
CA GLY A 681 -19.92 5.75 10.30
C GLY A 681 -19.41 6.15 8.90
N VAL A 682 -18.23 5.69 8.47
CA VAL A 682 -17.81 5.86 7.08
C VAL A 682 -18.75 5.09 6.16
N ASP A 683 -19.08 5.71 5.04
CA ASP A 683 -19.94 5.11 4.04
C ASP A 683 -19.20 4.04 3.23
N THR A 684 -19.84 2.89 3.00
CA THR A 684 -19.24 1.74 2.28
C THR A 684 -19.42 1.82 0.77
N ILE A 685 -19.76 3.01 0.25
CA ILE A 685 -19.93 3.22 -1.17
C ILE A 685 -18.57 3.20 -1.89
N LEU A 686 -18.52 2.44 -2.98
CA LEU A 686 -17.39 2.36 -3.89
C LEU A 686 -17.42 3.53 -4.89
N GLY A 687 -16.27 3.88 -5.45
CA GLY A 687 -16.15 4.98 -6.39
C GLY A 687 -14.78 5.03 -7.06
N PRO A 688 -14.41 6.15 -7.69
CA PRO A 688 -13.20 6.27 -8.50
C PRO A 688 -11.91 6.34 -7.66
N GLU A 689 -12.02 6.51 -6.34
CA GLU A 689 -10.88 6.47 -5.42
C GLU A 689 -10.82 5.12 -4.69
N MET A 690 -9.66 4.46 -4.76
CA MET A 690 -9.40 3.17 -4.09
C MET A 690 -9.40 3.32 -2.56
N LYS A 691 -10.04 2.36 -1.87
CA LYS A 691 -10.16 2.29 -0.40
C LYS A 691 -9.80 0.93 0.21
N SER A 692 -9.67 -0.12 -0.61
CA SER A 692 -9.29 -1.46 -0.15
C SER A 692 -7.86 -1.53 0.37
N THR A 693 -7.61 -2.45 1.30
CA THR A 693 -6.32 -2.64 1.97
C THR A 693 -5.62 -3.94 1.58
N GLY A 694 -6.30 -4.83 0.84
CA GLY A 694 -5.76 -6.11 0.41
C GLY A 694 -6.74 -6.85 -0.50
N GLU A 695 -6.38 -8.07 -0.87
CA GLU A 695 -7.13 -8.88 -1.82
C GLU A 695 -7.03 -10.38 -1.50
N VAL A 696 -7.95 -11.14 -2.07
CA VAL A 696 -7.98 -12.61 -2.03
C VAL A 696 -8.25 -13.16 -3.42
N MET A 697 -7.92 -14.44 -3.63
CA MET A 697 -8.12 -15.13 -4.90
C MET A 697 -8.95 -16.41 -4.69
N GLY A 698 -10.12 -16.47 -5.33
CA GLY A 698 -10.91 -17.70 -5.45
C GLY A 698 -10.62 -18.41 -6.77
N VAL A 699 -10.53 -19.74 -6.76
CA VAL A 699 -10.29 -20.55 -7.97
C VAL A 699 -11.36 -21.61 -8.11
N GLY A 700 -11.97 -21.70 -9.29
CA GLY A 700 -13.07 -22.62 -9.58
C GLY A 700 -13.09 -23.09 -11.03
N ARG A 701 -13.82 -24.18 -11.29
CA ARG A 701 -14.07 -24.69 -12.65
C ARG A 701 -15.06 -23.81 -13.41
N THR A 702 -15.96 -23.15 -12.67
CA THR A 702 -16.88 -22.14 -13.17
C THR A 702 -16.57 -20.78 -12.56
N PHE A 703 -16.99 -19.72 -13.24
CA PHE A 703 -16.92 -18.36 -12.68
C PHE A 703 -17.67 -18.28 -11.34
N GLY A 704 -18.87 -18.85 -11.25
CA GLY A 704 -19.68 -18.87 -10.03
C GLY A 704 -18.94 -19.52 -8.84
N GLU A 705 -18.31 -20.68 -9.04
CA GLU A 705 -17.52 -21.34 -7.99
C GLU A 705 -16.32 -20.47 -7.54
N ALA A 706 -15.59 -19.88 -8.50
CA ALA A 706 -14.45 -19.02 -8.21
C ALA A 706 -14.88 -17.76 -7.45
N PHE A 707 -16.00 -17.15 -7.84
CA PHE A 707 -16.58 -15.97 -7.19
C PHE A 707 -17.02 -16.26 -5.76
N VAL A 708 -17.72 -17.38 -5.49
CA VAL A 708 -18.10 -17.74 -4.11
C VAL A 708 -16.87 -17.88 -3.22
N LYS A 709 -15.81 -18.52 -3.72
CA LYS A 709 -14.56 -18.67 -2.97
C LYS A 709 -13.86 -17.34 -2.72
N SER A 710 -13.88 -16.40 -3.68
CA SER A 710 -13.31 -15.07 -3.48
C SER A 710 -14.10 -14.29 -2.42
N GLN A 711 -15.44 -14.34 -2.44
CA GLN A 711 -16.28 -13.74 -1.41
C GLN A 711 -15.96 -14.30 -0.02
N LEU A 712 -15.93 -15.64 0.11
CA LEU A 712 -15.62 -16.31 1.38
C LEU A 712 -14.23 -15.94 1.89
N GLY A 713 -13.23 -15.88 0.99
CA GLY A 713 -11.88 -15.43 1.31
C GLY A 713 -11.83 -13.99 1.84
N ALA A 714 -12.66 -13.11 1.28
CA ALA A 714 -12.75 -11.71 1.69
C ALA A 714 -13.54 -11.52 3.00
N GLY A 715 -14.06 -12.61 3.60
CA GLY A 715 -14.88 -12.60 4.80
C GLY A 715 -16.36 -12.33 4.54
N THR A 716 -16.80 -12.31 3.27
CA THR A 716 -18.19 -12.15 2.87
C THR A 716 -18.86 -13.51 2.73
N ILE A 717 -19.94 -13.73 3.48
CA ILE A 717 -20.70 -14.98 3.43
C ILE A 717 -21.98 -14.75 2.63
N LEU A 718 -22.10 -15.38 1.45
CA LEU A 718 -23.33 -15.35 0.68
C LEU A 718 -24.41 -16.17 1.42
N PRO A 719 -25.61 -15.62 1.65
CA PRO A 719 -26.68 -16.36 2.31
C PRO A 719 -27.22 -17.47 1.41
N LYS A 720 -27.82 -18.51 2.03
CA LYS A 720 -28.54 -19.59 1.33
C LYS A 720 -30.07 -19.43 1.33
N SER A 721 -30.60 -18.61 2.21
CA SER A 721 -32.04 -18.37 2.38
C SER A 721 -32.28 -17.07 3.15
N GLY A 722 -33.52 -16.60 3.18
CA GLY A 722 -33.95 -15.43 3.98
C GLY A 722 -34.54 -14.32 3.11
N LYS A 723 -34.61 -13.10 3.67
CA LYS A 723 -35.11 -11.93 2.96
C LYS A 723 -33.98 -11.11 2.36
N VAL A 724 -34.12 -10.71 1.10
CA VAL A 724 -33.19 -9.84 0.39
C VAL A 724 -33.82 -8.47 0.19
N PHE A 725 -33.14 -7.43 0.65
CA PHE A 725 -33.56 -6.06 0.40
C PHE A 725 -32.90 -5.51 -0.86
N VAL A 726 -33.71 -5.03 -1.81
CA VAL A 726 -33.25 -4.46 -3.08
C VAL A 726 -33.76 -3.02 -3.23
N SER A 727 -32.81 -2.08 -3.39
CA SER A 727 -33.12 -0.68 -3.69
C SER A 727 -32.08 -0.12 -4.64
N VAL A 728 -32.47 0.07 -5.90
CA VAL A 728 -31.54 0.41 -6.99
C VAL A 728 -31.81 1.76 -7.64
N LYS A 729 -30.81 2.33 -8.32
CA LYS A 729 -30.96 3.54 -9.15
C LYS A 729 -31.78 3.22 -10.39
N ASN A 730 -32.33 4.24 -11.05
CA ASN A 730 -33.29 4.03 -12.15
C ASN A 730 -32.71 3.21 -13.32
N ASN A 731 -31.47 3.48 -13.72
CA ASN A 731 -30.81 2.78 -14.83
C ASN A 731 -30.55 1.30 -14.54
N ASP A 732 -30.44 0.92 -13.26
CA ASP A 732 -30.17 -0.46 -12.86
C ASP A 732 -31.44 -1.30 -12.76
N LYS A 733 -32.63 -0.68 -12.84
CA LYS A 733 -33.92 -1.39 -12.69
C LYS A 733 -34.12 -2.56 -13.67
N PRO A 734 -33.79 -2.45 -14.97
CA PRO A 734 -33.94 -3.58 -15.89
C PRO A 734 -33.12 -4.79 -15.44
N ARG A 735 -31.87 -4.58 -15.05
CA ARG A 735 -30.97 -5.65 -14.57
C ARG A 735 -31.35 -6.16 -13.19
N ALA A 736 -31.85 -5.27 -12.32
CA ALA A 736 -32.38 -5.65 -11.02
C ALA A 736 -33.58 -6.61 -11.13
N VAL A 737 -34.37 -6.55 -12.20
CA VAL A 737 -35.43 -7.53 -12.47
C VAL A 737 -34.83 -8.93 -12.69
N GLU A 738 -33.74 -9.04 -13.46
CA GLU A 738 -33.06 -10.32 -13.71
C GLU A 738 -32.45 -10.90 -12.43
N VAL A 739 -31.77 -10.04 -11.65
CA VAL A 739 -31.24 -10.39 -10.31
C VAL A 739 -32.38 -10.89 -9.41
N ALA A 740 -33.50 -10.16 -9.36
CA ALA A 740 -34.66 -10.51 -8.54
C ALA A 740 -35.28 -11.85 -8.96
N GLN A 741 -35.40 -12.12 -10.26
CA GLN A 741 -35.87 -13.41 -10.78
C GLN A 741 -34.92 -14.55 -10.37
N GLY A 742 -33.61 -14.32 -10.44
CA GLY A 742 -32.60 -15.28 -9.99
C GLY A 742 -32.73 -15.60 -8.50
N LEU A 743 -32.87 -14.58 -7.65
CA LEU A 743 -33.05 -14.74 -6.20
C LEU A 743 -34.34 -15.48 -5.85
N VAL A 744 -35.46 -15.17 -6.53
CA VAL A 744 -36.74 -15.89 -6.31
C VAL A 744 -36.61 -17.36 -6.72
N LYS A 745 -35.92 -17.67 -7.83
CA LYS A 745 -35.64 -19.06 -8.24
C LYS A 745 -34.79 -19.82 -7.20
N LEU A 746 -33.90 -19.12 -6.50
CA LEU A 746 -33.10 -19.64 -5.40
C LEU A 746 -33.88 -19.73 -4.07
N GLY A 747 -35.13 -19.28 -4.02
CA GLY A 747 -36.01 -19.41 -2.84
C GLY A 747 -35.95 -18.23 -1.86
N PHE A 748 -35.37 -17.09 -2.25
CA PHE A 748 -35.36 -15.89 -1.41
C PHE A 748 -36.68 -15.12 -1.45
N GLU A 749 -37.02 -14.50 -0.32
CA GLU A 749 -38.09 -13.51 -0.24
C GLU A 749 -37.54 -12.11 -0.54
N LEU A 750 -38.23 -11.33 -1.37
CA LEU A 750 -37.76 -9.99 -1.76
C LEU A 750 -38.46 -8.88 -0.99
N LEU A 751 -37.66 -7.92 -0.51
CA LEU A 751 -38.07 -6.64 0.04
C LEU A 751 -37.56 -5.54 -0.90
N ALA A 752 -38.39 -4.55 -1.23
CA ALA A 752 -37.95 -3.48 -2.14
C ALA A 752 -38.54 -2.11 -1.79
N THR A 753 -37.79 -1.04 -2.07
CA THR A 753 -38.32 0.33 -1.98
C THR A 753 -39.36 0.57 -3.06
N LYS A 754 -40.30 1.50 -2.84
CA LYS A 754 -41.45 1.76 -3.73
C LYS A 754 -41.09 1.80 -5.22
N GLY A 755 -40.04 2.53 -5.59
CA GLY A 755 -39.62 2.68 -6.99
C GLY A 755 -39.02 1.41 -7.60
N THR A 756 -38.37 0.57 -6.79
CA THR A 756 -37.80 -0.72 -7.22
C THR A 756 -38.91 -1.78 -7.30
N ALA A 757 -39.79 -1.80 -6.29
CA ALA A 757 -40.95 -2.70 -6.25
C ALA A 757 -41.90 -2.49 -7.44
N ALA A 758 -42.09 -1.24 -7.89
CA ALA A 758 -42.88 -0.95 -9.08
C ALA A 758 -42.32 -1.62 -10.34
N ALA A 759 -40.99 -1.63 -10.51
CA ALA A 759 -40.34 -2.31 -11.63
C ALA A 759 -40.48 -3.84 -11.54
N PHE A 760 -40.35 -4.40 -10.33
CA PHE A 760 -40.54 -5.83 -10.09
C PHE A 760 -41.98 -6.28 -10.37
N ASN A 761 -42.96 -5.53 -9.87
CA ASN A 761 -44.38 -5.80 -10.11
C ASN A 761 -44.73 -5.72 -11.60
N ALA A 762 -44.18 -4.75 -12.34
CA ALA A 762 -44.37 -4.65 -13.79
C ALA A 762 -43.80 -5.85 -14.56
N ALA A 763 -42.74 -6.48 -14.03
CA ALA A 763 -42.13 -7.70 -14.57
C ALA A 763 -42.70 -8.99 -13.97
N GLY A 764 -43.73 -8.93 -13.12
CA GLY A 764 -44.34 -10.09 -12.48
C GLY A 764 -43.51 -10.76 -11.39
N VAL A 765 -42.52 -10.06 -10.82
CA VAL A 765 -41.66 -10.58 -9.75
C VAL A 765 -42.25 -10.21 -8.38
N PRO A 766 -42.57 -11.18 -7.51
CA PRO A 766 -43.17 -10.89 -6.20
C PRO A 766 -42.16 -10.21 -5.26
N CYS A 767 -42.57 -9.10 -4.64
CA CYS A 767 -41.79 -8.43 -3.61
C CYS A 767 -42.68 -7.70 -2.59
N THR A 768 -42.20 -7.56 -1.36
CA THR A 768 -42.84 -6.76 -0.32
C THR A 768 -42.27 -5.35 -0.33
N VAL A 769 -43.14 -4.34 -0.37
CA VAL A 769 -42.71 -2.94 -0.32
C VAL A 769 -42.26 -2.58 1.09
N VAL A 770 -41.08 -1.96 1.22
CA VAL A 770 -40.52 -1.48 2.49
C VAL A 770 -40.20 0.01 2.40
N ASN A 771 -40.47 0.73 3.49
CA ASN A 771 -40.18 2.16 3.61
C ASN A 771 -38.67 2.43 3.70
N LYS A 772 -38.21 3.51 3.06
CA LYS A 772 -36.94 4.16 3.42
C LYS A 772 -37.05 4.79 4.81
N VAL A 773 -35.91 5.16 5.41
CA VAL A 773 -35.88 5.79 6.74
C VAL A 773 -36.76 7.05 6.79
N THR A 774 -36.74 7.86 5.73
CA THR A 774 -37.52 9.09 5.61
C THR A 774 -39.01 8.88 5.33
N GLU A 775 -39.46 7.64 5.06
CA GLU A 775 -40.83 7.33 4.61
C GLU A 775 -41.74 6.77 5.71
N GLY A 776 -41.24 6.57 6.94
CA GLY A 776 -42.02 6.12 8.11
C GLY A 776 -41.64 4.72 8.61
N ARG A 777 -42.25 4.25 9.71
CA ARG A 777 -41.93 2.97 10.38
C ARG A 777 -42.98 1.86 10.15
N PRO A 778 -42.57 0.57 10.12
CA PRO A 778 -41.18 0.10 10.10
C PRO A 778 -40.49 0.42 8.76
N HIS A 779 -39.20 0.76 8.82
CA HIS A 779 -38.35 0.99 7.64
C HIS A 779 -37.21 -0.01 7.57
N ILE A 780 -36.50 -0.06 6.44
CA ILE A 780 -35.43 -1.04 6.20
C ILE A 780 -34.36 -1.09 7.30
N VAL A 781 -33.95 0.04 7.88
CA VAL A 781 -32.95 0.06 8.96
C VAL A 781 -33.45 -0.63 10.23
N ASP A 782 -34.76 -0.62 10.51
CA ASP A 782 -35.32 -1.35 11.65
C ASP A 782 -35.22 -2.85 11.39
N MET A 783 -35.54 -3.30 10.17
CA MET A 783 -35.48 -4.70 9.76
C MET A 783 -34.04 -5.25 9.77
N ILE A 784 -33.06 -4.45 9.32
CA ILE A 784 -31.63 -4.82 9.40
C ILE A 784 -31.22 -5.01 10.87
N LYS A 785 -31.59 -4.09 11.75
CA LYS A 785 -31.29 -4.17 13.20
C LYS A 785 -31.98 -5.36 13.87
N ASN A 786 -33.18 -5.74 13.41
CA ASN A 786 -33.92 -6.90 13.87
C ASN A 786 -33.42 -8.23 13.27
N GLN A 787 -32.35 -8.23 12.47
CA GLN A 787 -31.80 -9.42 11.79
C GLN A 787 -32.81 -10.09 10.83
N GLU A 788 -33.72 -9.30 10.25
CA GLU A 788 -34.73 -9.80 9.32
C GLU A 788 -34.23 -9.88 7.86
N VAL A 789 -33.07 -9.29 7.57
CA VAL A 789 -32.50 -9.16 6.21
C VAL A 789 -31.18 -9.93 6.12
N ALA A 790 -31.08 -10.83 5.15
CA ALA A 790 -29.90 -11.67 4.93
C ALA A 790 -28.93 -11.09 3.88
N LEU A 791 -29.44 -10.27 2.96
CA LEU A 791 -28.68 -9.64 1.88
C LEU A 791 -29.24 -8.26 1.56
N VAL A 792 -28.36 -7.29 1.35
CA VAL A 792 -28.70 -5.94 0.89
C VAL A 792 -28.08 -5.72 -0.49
N ILE A 793 -28.92 -5.35 -1.46
CA ILE A 793 -28.50 -4.85 -2.77
C ILE A 793 -28.91 -3.39 -2.84
N ASN A 794 -27.93 -2.49 -2.76
CA ASN A 794 -28.18 -1.05 -2.75
C ASN A 794 -27.25 -0.29 -3.67
N THR A 795 -27.71 -0.05 -4.90
CA THR A 795 -27.06 0.86 -5.84
C THR A 795 -27.66 2.25 -5.70
N VAL A 796 -26.87 3.30 -5.81
CA VAL A 796 -27.32 4.68 -5.60
C VAL A 796 -26.95 5.54 -6.80
N GLU A 797 -27.79 6.52 -7.13
CA GLU A 797 -27.36 7.61 -8.00
C GLU A 797 -26.21 8.36 -7.31
N GLU A 798 -25.15 8.67 -8.05
CA GLU A 798 -23.97 9.37 -7.51
C GLU A 798 -24.23 10.87 -7.19
N ARG A 799 -25.50 11.22 -6.99
CA ARG A 799 -25.92 12.54 -6.51
C ARG A 799 -25.82 12.57 -4.99
N ARG A 800 -25.24 13.65 -4.45
CA ARG A 800 -24.97 13.81 -3.01
C ARG A 800 -26.18 13.53 -2.10
N ASN A 801 -27.37 14.03 -2.45
CA ASN A 801 -28.58 13.81 -1.66
C ASN A 801 -28.99 12.32 -1.65
N ALA A 802 -28.91 11.64 -2.80
CA ALA A 802 -29.24 10.22 -2.90
C ALA A 802 -28.24 9.36 -2.10
N ILE A 803 -26.95 9.69 -2.15
CA ILE A 803 -25.90 9.05 -1.34
C ILE A 803 -26.17 9.25 0.15
N ALA A 804 -26.45 10.49 0.58
CA ALA A 804 -26.72 10.82 1.97
C ALA A 804 -27.97 10.10 2.51
N ASP A 805 -29.07 10.10 1.76
CA ASP A 805 -30.34 9.47 2.14
C ASP A 805 -30.22 7.95 2.29
N SER A 806 -29.31 7.32 1.55
CA SER A 806 -29.08 5.87 1.55
C SER A 806 -27.94 5.42 2.48
N ARG A 807 -27.09 6.35 2.95
CA ARG A 807 -25.93 6.06 3.83
C ARG A 807 -26.31 5.22 5.03
N GLN A 808 -27.44 5.52 5.68
CA GLN A 808 -27.88 4.79 6.88
C GLN A 808 -28.16 3.30 6.61
N ILE A 809 -28.55 2.94 5.40
CA ILE A 809 -28.78 1.54 5.01
C ILE A 809 -27.44 0.80 5.00
N ARG A 810 -26.45 1.36 4.29
CA ARG A 810 -25.11 0.77 4.15
C ARG A 810 -24.35 0.69 5.46
N THR A 811 -24.35 1.77 6.26
CA THR A 811 -23.68 1.76 7.56
C THR A 811 -24.36 0.82 8.56
N SER A 812 -25.69 0.73 8.54
CA SER A 812 -26.41 -0.24 9.40
C SER A 812 -26.17 -1.68 8.96
N ALA A 813 -26.10 -1.96 7.65
CA ALA A 813 -25.80 -3.28 7.12
C ALA A 813 -24.38 -3.72 7.51
N LEU A 814 -23.38 -2.83 7.39
CA LEU A 814 -22.01 -3.10 7.84
C LEU A 814 -21.96 -3.41 9.34
N LEU A 815 -22.61 -2.59 10.18
CA LEU A 815 -22.65 -2.79 11.63
C LEU A 815 -23.35 -4.10 12.02
N ALA A 816 -24.41 -4.47 11.30
CA ALA A 816 -25.14 -5.73 11.49
C ALA A 816 -24.46 -6.94 10.81
N ARG A 817 -23.33 -6.73 10.12
CA ARG A 817 -22.61 -7.75 9.33
C ARG A 817 -23.50 -8.46 8.28
N VAL A 818 -24.41 -7.71 7.67
CA VAL A 818 -25.26 -8.20 6.59
C VAL A 818 -24.50 -8.06 5.26
N THR A 819 -24.43 -9.14 4.49
CA THR A 819 -23.81 -9.16 3.16
C THR A 819 -24.45 -8.10 2.28
N THR A 820 -23.62 -7.27 1.64
CA THR A 820 -24.07 -6.07 0.93
C THR A 820 -23.36 -5.92 -0.40
N PHE A 821 -24.12 -5.72 -1.48
CA PHE A 821 -23.59 -5.31 -2.79
C PHE A 821 -24.07 -3.90 -3.14
N THR A 822 -23.14 -3.05 -3.53
CA THR A 822 -23.41 -1.65 -3.89
C THR A 822 -23.43 -1.39 -5.40
N THR A 823 -23.16 -2.41 -6.21
CA THR A 823 -23.22 -2.38 -7.68
C THR A 823 -24.20 -3.43 -8.16
N ILE A 824 -24.86 -3.17 -9.30
CA ILE A 824 -25.80 -4.14 -9.87
C ILE A 824 -25.05 -5.34 -10.46
N PHE A 825 -23.87 -5.12 -11.04
CA PHE A 825 -23.02 -6.17 -11.58
C PHE A 825 -22.52 -7.13 -10.47
N GLY A 826 -22.12 -6.59 -9.30
CA GLY A 826 -21.76 -7.41 -8.15
C GLY A 826 -22.92 -8.27 -7.65
N ALA A 827 -24.16 -7.73 -7.69
CA ALA A 827 -25.35 -8.50 -7.36
C ALA A 827 -25.65 -9.62 -8.36
N GLU A 828 -25.41 -9.41 -9.67
CA GLU A 828 -25.52 -10.46 -10.68
C GLU A 828 -24.48 -11.56 -10.47
N ALA A 829 -23.22 -11.20 -10.24
CA ALA A 829 -22.15 -12.15 -9.92
C ALA A 829 -22.47 -12.95 -8.65
N ALA A 830 -23.05 -12.30 -7.63
CA ALA A 830 -23.51 -12.97 -6.42
C ALA A 830 -24.63 -13.98 -6.68
N VAL A 831 -25.63 -13.64 -7.50
CA VAL A 831 -26.70 -14.57 -7.88
C VAL A 831 -26.15 -15.75 -8.69
N GLU A 832 -25.20 -15.51 -9.59
CA GLU A 832 -24.53 -16.59 -10.32
C GLU A 832 -23.74 -17.48 -9.37
N GLY A 833 -22.93 -16.90 -8.47
CA GLY A 833 -22.20 -17.63 -7.44
C GLY A 833 -23.12 -18.47 -6.55
N MET A 834 -24.28 -17.94 -6.15
CA MET A 834 -25.25 -18.66 -5.33
C MET A 834 -25.76 -19.97 -5.97
N ARG A 835 -25.74 -20.08 -7.30
CA ARG A 835 -26.11 -21.32 -8.01
C ARG A 835 -25.07 -22.43 -7.84
N HIS A 836 -23.83 -22.08 -7.49
CA HIS A 836 -22.69 -22.99 -7.40
C HIS A 836 -22.20 -23.21 -5.94
N MET A 837 -22.97 -22.79 -4.93
CA MET A 837 -22.56 -22.91 -3.52
C MET A 837 -22.35 -24.35 -3.03
N ASP A 838 -22.92 -25.34 -3.71
CA ASP A 838 -22.78 -26.75 -3.34
C ASP A 838 -21.69 -27.48 -4.16
N GLU A 839 -20.97 -26.75 -5.03
CA GLU A 839 -19.91 -27.27 -5.91
C GLU A 839 -18.48 -26.96 -5.42
N LEU A 840 -18.33 -26.41 -4.21
CA LEU A 840 -17.05 -25.91 -3.72
C LEU A 840 -16.03 -27.04 -3.49
N GLY A 841 -14.96 -27.05 -4.29
CA GLY A 841 -13.79 -27.90 -4.09
C GLY A 841 -12.54 -27.17 -3.58
N VAL A 842 -11.47 -27.90 -3.31
CA VAL A 842 -10.12 -27.33 -3.06
C VAL A 842 -9.15 -27.83 -4.12
N ILE A 843 -8.21 -26.98 -4.51
CA ILE A 843 -7.13 -27.31 -5.44
C ILE A 843 -5.86 -26.58 -5.00
N SER A 844 -4.72 -27.25 -5.03
CA SER A 844 -3.42 -26.63 -4.76
C SER A 844 -2.91 -25.85 -5.96
N VAL A 845 -2.02 -24.87 -5.71
CA VAL A 845 -1.37 -24.10 -6.78
C VAL A 845 -0.57 -25.02 -7.73
N GLN A 846 0.06 -26.06 -7.18
CA GLN A 846 0.81 -27.05 -7.94
C GLN A 846 -0.08 -27.85 -8.89
N GLU A 847 -1.26 -28.28 -8.43
CA GLU A 847 -2.24 -28.98 -9.27
C GLU A 847 -2.83 -28.06 -10.34
N MET A 848 -3.08 -26.79 -10.02
CA MET A 848 -3.49 -25.78 -11.00
C MET A 848 -2.44 -25.65 -12.12
N HIS A 849 -1.18 -25.42 -11.75
CA HIS A 849 -0.10 -25.21 -12.72
C HIS A 849 0.22 -26.48 -13.52
N ALA A 850 0.05 -27.67 -12.94
CA ALA A 850 0.18 -28.93 -13.66
C ALA A 850 -0.83 -29.06 -14.81
N GLN A 851 -2.06 -28.55 -14.66
CA GLN A 851 -3.07 -28.56 -15.73
C GLN A 851 -2.65 -27.72 -16.94
N LEU A 852 -1.92 -26.62 -16.70
CA LEU A 852 -1.40 -25.74 -17.76
C LEU A 852 -0.31 -26.44 -18.60
N ALA A 853 0.55 -27.23 -17.96
CA ALA A 853 1.61 -27.97 -18.65
C ALA A 853 1.06 -29.05 -19.60
N VAL A 854 -0.02 -29.73 -19.21
CA VAL A 854 -0.71 -30.73 -20.05
C VAL A 854 -1.31 -30.07 -21.30
N GLN A 855 -1.89 -28.89 -21.15
CA GLN A 855 -2.45 -28.12 -22.28
C GLN A 855 -1.37 -27.60 -23.24
N ALA A 856 -0.16 -27.32 -22.76
CA ALA A 856 0.95 -26.89 -23.62
C ALA A 856 1.58 -28.04 -24.43
N ALA A 857 1.42 -29.28 -23.98
CA ALA A 857 1.99 -30.48 -24.59
C ALA A 857 1.05 -31.19 -25.59
N GLY A 858 -0.26 -30.94 -25.50
CA GLY A 858 -1.28 -31.38 -26.48
C GLY A 858 -1.54 -30.32 -27.54
#